data_AF-A0A4Q9L563-F1
#
_entry.id   AF-A0A4Q9L563-F1
#
_cell.length_a   1.000
_cell.length_b   1.000
_cell.length_c   1.000
_cell.angle_alpha   90.00
_cell.angle_beta   90.00
_cell.angle_gamma   90.00
#
_symmetry.space_group_name_H-M   'P 1'
#
loop_
_entity.id
_entity.type
_entity.pdbx_description
1 polymer ?
#
loop_
_entity_poly.entity_id
_entity_poly.type
_entity_poly.pdbx_seq_one_letter_code
_entity_poly.pdbx_strand_id
1 'polypeptide(L)'
;MLFFSLYLAICLANTDDMIDSVDKISEYTDFNMMLAVQVLLPKTDSKDFVDRPTKKPLKEVVKAFRKIEKRLGIDKIKGHFDLYNFINKPYLSAYEHEPQTVKLLEDFLNQNFLPVGSDIEAHPATDYNESPRFLQNLTNKNLISVSKALNNTWKELSRKKVKNPQVHNSSLFDLPFPFMIPGGRFREFYYWDTYWILEGLLVCDMNKSAENIVRNFMHIIDKIGYIPNGTRKYYSYRSEPPYFGLMLLKLLDYENGIFNDLVLGDGLRMLEKEYEFWDKNRKIRIDIQLGSVSNDYNTIVKDYEYETATTKEVSNPENTATASAYKTSVYLNAYHVTADFPRPESMSEDLSTYKKQNVLNETQMYSNIKSGAESGWDFSTRWFGDSTDIATITAYDQIPVDLNALLYRNEVIMSKLFSRKGNEEKALYYYRKSIDRKSAMNLVLWNQNEGVWNDYNLKSKSFVNSRFYFSNVMPLVYGIEPVNGSNYDILKKYSKEIFGYKGGIPASGYGKGGQQWDFPNVWAPHQHMMVELLINMKEDAMAFHVAKSFFNSVYVGYKNDKAFFEKYNCLKVGFTGAGGEYAPQTGFGWTNGAMLSFILQYGDKIIEDYDHEKGYNDILVYLNKELTMRNVESAETSERNNLLNANNIEMINSDVKYRLVEEVTKKSLEEAQLAKLYNEIEKRKLYSKLCSARKNEHVSVSDSSRWLKKGNIRLRDEAVFCYIQDRNVFWGQ
;
A
#
# COMPACT_ATOMS: atom_id res chain seq x y z
N MET A 1 -24.28 -4.70 38.65
CA MET A 1 -24.44 -5.23 37.29
C MET A 1 -24.95 -4.21 36.29
N LEU A 2 -26.02 -3.45 36.57
CA LEU A 2 -26.53 -2.38 35.67
C LEU A 2 -25.56 -1.20 35.43
N PHE A 3 -24.76 -0.82 36.43
CA PHE A 3 -23.75 0.24 36.26
C PHE A 3 -22.54 -0.19 35.40
N PHE A 4 -22.21 -1.48 35.37
CA PHE A 4 -21.12 -1.99 34.53
C PHE A 4 -21.53 -2.11 33.06
N SER A 5 -22.82 -2.40 32.80
CA SER A 5 -23.40 -2.42 31.46
C SER A 5 -23.64 -1.01 30.90
N LEU A 6 -24.00 -0.04 31.76
CA LEU A 6 -24.09 1.37 31.36
C LEU A 6 -22.70 2.00 31.17
N TYR A 7 -21.70 1.59 31.96
CA TYR A 7 -20.30 2.01 31.80
C TYR A 7 -19.68 1.45 30.51
N LEU A 8 -19.96 0.20 30.13
CA LEU A 8 -19.57 -0.34 28.82
C LEU A 8 -20.26 0.39 27.66
N ALA A 9 -21.56 0.69 27.81
CA ALA A 9 -22.33 1.41 26.79
C ALA A 9 -21.92 2.89 26.63
N ILE A 10 -21.41 3.53 27.68
CA ILE A 10 -20.91 4.92 27.62
C ILE A 10 -19.45 4.99 27.16
N CYS A 11 -18.62 3.98 27.46
CA CYS A 11 -17.24 3.89 26.97
C CYS A 11 -17.14 3.48 25.48
N LEU A 12 -18.17 2.84 24.92
CA LEU A 12 -18.22 2.45 23.50
C LEU A 12 -18.82 3.53 22.58
N ALA A 13 -19.45 4.55 23.16
CA ALA A 13 -20.28 5.53 22.43
C ALA A 13 -19.52 6.48 21.47
N ASN A 14 -18.18 6.41 21.38
CA ASN A 14 -17.38 7.14 20.39
C ASN A 14 -16.44 6.26 19.55
N THR A 15 -16.61 4.93 19.60
CA THR A 15 -15.88 3.95 18.76
C THR A 15 -16.78 2.95 18.03
N ASP A 16 -18.10 3.04 18.22
CA ASP A 16 -19.10 2.14 17.61
C ASP A 16 -19.29 2.32 16.08
N ASP A 17 -18.76 3.39 15.47
CA ASP A 17 -19.11 3.75 14.07
C ASP A 17 -18.44 2.89 12.97
N MET A 18 -17.34 2.17 13.28
CA MET A 18 -16.53 1.43 12.28
C MET A 18 -16.51 -0.10 12.47
N ILE A 19 -17.49 -0.66 13.18
CA ILE A 19 -17.67 -2.11 13.28
C ILE A 19 -18.52 -2.61 12.09
N ASP A 20 -17.97 -3.54 11.31
CA ASP A 20 -18.70 -4.24 10.24
C ASP A 20 -19.62 -5.30 10.87
N SER A 21 -20.77 -4.83 11.36
CA SER A 21 -21.77 -5.63 12.06
C SER A 21 -22.91 -6.09 11.14
N VAL A 22 -23.55 -7.22 11.50
CA VAL A 22 -24.70 -7.78 10.76
C VAL A 22 -25.82 -6.76 10.52
N ASP A 23 -26.04 -5.82 11.45
CA ASP A 23 -27.13 -4.83 11.34
C ASP A 23 -26.97 -3.90 10.12
N LYS A 24 -25.73 -3.70 9.66
CA LYS A 24 -25.40 -2.86 8.50
C LYS A 24 -25.75 -3.51 7.16
N ILE A 25 -25.97 -4.83 7.14
CA ILE A 25 -26.35 -5.57 5.93
C ILE A 25 -27.69 -5.07 5.37
N SER A 26 -28.57 -4.58 6.25
CA SER A 26 -29.88 -4.03 5.90
C SER A 26 -29.83 -2.85 4.92
N GLU A 27 -28.67 -2.21 4.74
CA GLU A 27 -28.45 -1.11 3.79
C GLU A 27 -28.43 -1.55 2.32
N TYR A 28 -28.23 -2.84 2.05
CA TYR A 28 -28.16 -3.39 0.70
C TYR A 28 -28.84 -4.74 0.50
N THR A 29 -29.05 -5.54 1.55
CA THR A 29 -29.74 -6.84 1.47
C THR A 29 -30.37 -7.25 2.82
N ASP A 30 -30.69 -8.53 3.00
CA ASP A 30 -31.11 -9.14 4.27
C ASP A 30 -30.19 -10.30 4.64
N PHE A 31 -29.79 -10.37 5.91
CA PHE A 31 -28.83 -11.39 6.38
C PHE A 31 -29.37 -12.82 6.23
N ASN A 32 -30.61 -13.08 6.66
CA ASN A 32 -31.21 -14.42 6.55
C ASN A 32 -31.38 -14.82 5.08
N MET A 33 -31.76 -13.88 4.22
CA MET A 33 -31.86 -14.10 2.77
C MET A 33 -30.51 -14.46 2.16
N MET A 34 -29.45 -13.72 2.51
CA MET A 34 -28.10 -14.00 2.08
C MET A 34 -27.64 -15.38 2.57
N LEU A 35 -27.79 -15.67 3.86
CA LEU A 35 -27.44 -16.96 4.43
C LEU A 35 -28.17 -18.12 3.74
N ALA A 36 -29.47 -17.97 3.48
CA ALA A 36 -30.26 -18.98 2.78
C ALA A 36 -29.74 -19.25 1.37
N VAL A 37 -29.41 -18.20 0.62
CA VAL A 37 -28.86 -18.33 -0.73
C VAL A 37 -27.51 -19.06 -0.69
N GLN A 38 -26.62 -18.66 0.20
CA GLN A 38 -25.27 -19.22 0.24
C GLN A 38 -25.22 -20.66 0.75
N VAL A 39 -26.15 -21.05 1.62
CA VAL A 39 -26.17 -22.38 2.22
C VAL A 39 -27.05 -23.36 1.43
N LEU A 40 -28.16 -22.90 0.84
CA LEU A 40 -29.12 -23.80 0.19
C LEU A 40 -28.93 -23.90 -1.33
N LEU A 41 -28.22 -22.95 -1.98
CA LEU A 41 -27.89 -23.06 -3.40
C LEU A 41 -26.47 -23.60 -3.58
N PRO A 42 -26.31 -24.87 -3.98
CA PRO A 42 -24.98 -25.41 -4.24
C PRO A 42 -24.37 -24.75 -5.48
N LYS A 43 -23.07 -24.42 -5.40
CA LYS A 43 -22.22 -23.98 -6.53
C LYS A 43 -22.51 -22.58 -7.11
N THR A 44 -23.13 -21.68 -6.35
CA THR A 44 -23.16 -20.25 -6.69
C THR A 44 -21.96 -19.52 -6.08
N ASP A 45 -21.27 -18.69 -6.86
CA ASP A 45 -20.26 -17.75 -6.33
C ASP A 45 -20.96 -16.81 -5.33
N SER A 46 -20.43 -16.70 -4.11
CA SER A 46 -21.03 -15.85 -3.07
C SER A 46 -21.25 -14.41 -3.54
N LYS A 47 -20.32 -13.90 -4.36
CA LYS A 47 -20.37 -12.56 -4.95
C LYS A 47 -21.55 -12.36 -5.90
N ASP A 48 -21.96 -13.40 -6.64
CA ASP A 48 -23.04 -13.28 -7.62
C ASP A 48 -24.38 -12.91 -6.99
N PHE A 49 -24.64 -13.31 -5.74
CA PHE A 49 -25.89 -12.94 -5.07
C PHE A 49 -25.87 -11.49 -4.59
N VAL A 50 -24.81 -11.08 -3.92
CA VAL A 50 -24.70 -9.74 -3.32
C VAL A 50 -24.54 -8.63 -4.37
N ASP A 51 -24.23 -8.99 -5.61
CA ASP A 51 -24.18 -8.10 -6.77
C ASP A 51 -25.50 -8.02 -7.55
N ARG A 52 -26.54 -8.78 -7.18
CA ARG A 52 -27.83 -8.72 -7.88
C ARG A 52 -28.66 -7.51 -7.45
N PRO A 53 -29.02 -6.61 -8.38
CA PRO A 53 -29.95 -5.55 -8.07
C PRO A 53 -31.37 -6.09 -7.91
N THR A 54 -32.17 -5.47 -7.06
CA THR A 54 -33.57 -5.85 -6.85
C THR A 54 -34.47 -5.27 -7.94
N LYS A 55 -35.48 -6.06 -8.35
CA LYS A 55 -36.58 -5.66 -9.26
C LYS A 55 -37.65 -4.80 -8.57
N LYS A 56 -37.61 -4.72 -7.25
CA LYS A 56 -38.60 -4.06 -6.38
C LYS A 56 -37.87 -3.41 -5.20
N PRO A 57 -38.49 -2.45 -4.49
CA PRO A 57 -37.90 -1.91 -3.26
C PRO A 57 -37.48 -3.02 -2.30
N LEU A 58 -36.28 -2.93 -1.71
CA LEU A 58 -35.71 -3.98 -0.86
C LEU A 58 -36.68 -4.44 0.25
N LYS A 59 -37.44 -3.52 0.85
CA LYS A 59 -38.47 -3.84 1.86
C LYS A 59 -39.53 -4.83 1.36
N GLU A 60 -39.93 -4.73 0.09
CA GLU A 60 -40.89 -5.66 -0.52
C GLU A 60 -40.27 -7.02 -0.82
N VAL A 61 -39.01 -7.03 -1.28
CA VAL A 61 -38.25 -8.26 -1.51
C VAL A 61 -38.07 -9.04 -0.21
N VAL A 62 -37.69 -8.36 0.87
CA VAL A 62 -37.59 -8.96 2.21
C VAL A 62 -38.94 -9.49 2.68
N LYS A 63 -40.03 -8.73 2.49
CA LYS A 63 -41.38 -9.22 2.81
C LYS A 63 -41.78 -10.45 1.99
N ALA A 64 -41.36 -10.55 0.73
CA ALA A 64 -41.56 -11.73 -0.10
C ALA A 64 -40.72 -12.92 0.40
N PHE A 65 -39.48 -12.69 0.82
CA PHE A 65 -38.59 -13.72 1.37
C PHE A 65 -39.14 -14.31 2.67
N ARG A 66 -39.63 -13.46 3.60
CA ARG A 66 -40.26 -13.92 4.85
C ARG A 66 -41.44 -14.87 4.65
N LYS A 67 -42.12 -14.84 3.49
CA LYS A 67 -43.21 -15.79 3.16
C LYS A 67 -42.72 -17.20 2.84
N ILE A 68 -41.48 -17.33 2.37
CA ILE A 68 -40.88 -18.64 2.02
C ILE A 68 -39.92 -19.14 3.10
N GLU A 69 -39.48 -18.29 4.04
CA GLU A 69 -38.51 -18.60 5.10
C GLU A 69 -38.86 -19.87 5.90
N LYS A 70 -40.12 -20.03 6.30
CA LYS A 70 -40.61 -21.25 6.98
C LYS A 70 -40.54 -22.51 6.11
N ARG A 71 -40.78 -22.36 4.79
CA ARG A 71 -40.70 -23.47 3.84
C ARG A 71 -39.26 -23.86 3.52
N LEU A 72 -38.33 -22.92 3.67
CA LEU A 72 -36.88 -23.15 3.54
C LEU A 72 -36.27 -23.77 4.81
N GLY A 73 -37.03 -23.92 5.91
CA GLY A 73 -36.55 -24.51 7.16
C GLY A 73 -35.60 -23.61 7.97
N ILE A 74 -35.51 -22.33 7.63
CA ILE A 74 -34.60 -21.34 8.22
C ILE A 74 -35.30 -20.34 9.15
N ASP A 75 -36.62 -20.47 9.35
CA ASP A 75 -37.43 -19.61 10.24
C ASP A 75 -37.01 -19.69 11.71
N LYS A 76 -36.23 -20.71 12.07
CA LYS A 76 -35.66 -20.87 13.41
C LYS A 76 -34.34 -20.12 13.62
N ILE A 77 -33.71 -19.58 12.57
CA ILE A 77 -32.48 -18.80 12.70
C ILE A 77 -32.84 -17.43 13.28
N LYS A 78 -32.55 -17.23 14.57
CA LYS A 78 -32.79 -15.97 15.27
C LYS A 78 -31.53 -15.11 15.27
N GLY A 79 -31.33 -14.35 14.19
CA GLY A 79 -30.22 -13.39 14.08
C GLY A 79 -28.84 -14.06 14.06
N HIS A 80 -27.80 -13.26 14.28
CA HIS A 80 -26.40 -13.68 14.15
C HIS A 80 -25.98 -14.78 15.15
N PHE A 81 -26.52 -14.76 16.37
CA PHE A 81 -26.10 -15.66 17.46
C PHE A 81 -26.34 -17.17 17.23
N ASP A 82 -27.18 -17.56 16.28
CA ASP A 82 -27.49 -18.97 16.02
C ASP A 82 -26.77 -19.51 14.76
N LEU A 83 -25.85 -18.75 14.16
CA LEU A 83 -25.13 -19.11 12.93
C LEU A 83 -24.30 -20.38 13.12
N TYR A 84 -23.51 -20.48 14.20
CA TYR A 84 -22.73 -21.68 14.52
C TYR A 84 -23.61 -22.92 14.70
N ASN A 85 -24.75 -22.79 15.41
CA ASN A 85 -25.67 -23.91 15.62
C ASN A 85 -26.42 -24.29 14.34
N PHE A 86 -26.76 -23.32 13.50
CA PHE A 86 -27.40 -23.55 12.21
C PHE A 86 -26.47 -24.31 11.27
N ILE A 87 -25.21 -23.89 11.24
CA ILE A 87 -24.18 -24.39 10.35
C ILE A 87 -23.66 -25.79 10.75
N ASN A 88 -23.69 -26.11 12.04
CA ASN A 88 -23.27 -27.41 12.60
C ASN A 88 -24.43 -28.38 12.87
N LYS A 89 -25.68 -27.99 12.61
CA LYS A 89 -26.79 -28.94 12.68
C LYS A 89 -26.65 -29.98 11.56
N PRO A 90 -26.88 -31.28 11.84
CA PRO A 90 -27.03 -32.34 10.82
C PRO A 90 -28.15 -32.09 9.78
N TYR A 91 -28.90 -30.99 9.92
CA TYR A 91 -29.97 -30.58 9.01
C TYR A 91 -29.45 -30.05 7.68
N LEU A 92 -28.28 -29.40 7.62
CA LEU A 92 -27.81 -28.81 6.36
C LEU A 92 -27.46 -29.84 5.29
N SER A 93 -26.84 -30.96 5.67
CA SER A 93 -26.60 -32.07 4.74
C SER A 93 -27.88 -32.78 4.27
N ALA A 94 -29.04 -32.51 4.89
CA ALA A 94 -30.33 -33.06 4.49
C ALA A 94 -31.15 -32.10 3.58
N TYR A 95 -30.85 -30.79 3.61
CA TYR A 95 -31.53 -29.75 2.81
C TYR A 95 -30.67 -29.19 1.67
N GLU A 96 -29.34 -29.25 1.79
CA GLU A 96 -28.41 -29.11 0.67
C GLU A 96 -28.84 -30.14 -0.38
N HIS A 97 -29.54 -29.74 -1.43
CA HIS A 97 -30.00 -30.61 -2.54
C HIS A 97 -31.42 -31.17 -2.43
N GLU A 98 -32.29 -30.72 -1.52
CA GLU A 98 -33.71 -31.00 -1.68
C GLU A 98 -34.24 -30.21 -2.89
N PRO A 99 -34.64 -30.86 -4.01
CA PRO A 99 -34.89 -30.15 -5.26
C PRO A 99 -36.00 -29.10 -5.16
N GLN A 100 -36.95 -29.32 -4.25
CA GLN A 100 -38.06 -28.38 -4.01
C GLN A 100 -37.61 -27.11 -3.31
N THR A 101 -36.68 -27.22 -2.35
CA THR A 101 -36.11 -26.09 -1.60
C THR A 101 -35.24 -25.22 -2.51
N VAL A 102 -34.39 -25.86 -3.32
CA VAL A 102 -33.59 -25.17 -4.36
C VAL A 102 -34.50 -24.45 -5.35
N LYS A 103 -35.50 -25.15 -5.90
CA LYS A 103 -36.45 -24.59 -6.87
C LYS A 103 -37.21 -23.39 -6.30
N LEU A 104 -37.67 -23.49 -5.05
CA LEU A 104 -38.38 -22.41 -4.38
C LEU A 104 -37.53 -21.14 -4.25
N LEU A 105 -36.24 -21.30 -3.92
CA LEU A 105 -35.32 -20.18 -3.76
C LEU A 105 -34.93 -19.60 -5.12
N GLU A 106 -34.67 -20.42 -6.13
CA GLU A 106 -34.45 -19.96 -7.52
C GLU A 106 -35.64 -19.17 -8.07
N ASP A 107 -36.86 -19.68 -7.88
CA ASP A 107 -38.08 -18.99 -8.31
C ASP A 107 -38.23 -17.63 -7.59
N PHE A 108 -37.92 -17.59 -6.30
CA PHE A 108 -37.88 -16.33 -5.53
C PHE A 108 -36.85 -15.35 -6.09
N LEU A 109 -35.62 -15.80 -6.36
CA LEU A 109 -34.56 -14.97 -6.92
C LEU A 109 -34.96 -14.44 -8.31
N ASN A 110 -35.46 -15.30 -9.18
CA ASN A 110 -35.90 -14.94 -10.52
C ASN A 110 -37.04 -13.92 -10.51
N GLN A 111 -37.94 -13.97 -9.54
CA GLN A 111 -39.06 -13.04 -9.41
C GLN A 111 -38.66 -11.67 -8.83
N ASN A 112 -37.65 -11.61 -7.97
CA ASN A 112 -37.36 -10.41 -7.17
C ASN A 112 -36.01 -9.73 -7.48
N PHE A 113 -35.11 -10.41 -8.18
CA PHE A 113 -33.79 -9.88 -8.54
C PHE A 113 -33.59 -9.86 -10.05
N LEU A 114 -32.83 -8.88 -10.50
CA LEU A 114 -32.28 -8.84 -11.86
C LEU A 114 -31.04 -9.75 -11.92
N PRO A 115 -30.63 -10.18 -13.13
CA PRO A 115 -29.37 -10.88 -13.31
C PRO A 115 -28.17 -10.09 -12.76
N VAL A 116 -27.14 -10.80 -12.30
CA VAL A 116 -25.88 -10.19 -11.85
C VAL A 116 -25.29 -9.30 -12.95
N GLY A 117 -24.79 -8.12 -12.57
CA GLY A 117 -24.24 -7.12 -13.51
C GLY A 117 -25.27 -6.24 -14.21
N SER A 118 -26.58 -6.35 -13.89
CA SER A 118 -27.61 -5.47 -14.47
C SER A 118 -27.59 -4.03 -13.92
N ASP A 119 -26.75 -3.74 -12.92
CA ASP A 119 -26.55 -2.40 -12.36
C ASP A 119 -25.39 -1.62 -13.00
N ILE A 120 -24.67 -2.25 -13.93
CA ILE A 120 -23.62 -1.63 -14.74
C ILE A 120 -23.87 -1.89 -16.23
N GLU A 121 -23.38 -0.99 -17.07
CA GLU A 121 -23.41 -1.16 -18.53
C GLU A 121 -22.07 -0.75 -19.13
N ALA A 122 -21.78 -1.28 -20.32
CA ALA A 122 -20.62 -0.86 -21.09
C ALA A 122 -20.69 0.65 -21.37
N HIS A 123 -19.56 1.32 -21.23
CA HIS A 123 -19.42 2.73 -21.55
C HIS A 123 -18.47 2.88 -22.75
N PRO A 124 -18.85 3.58 -23.82
CA PRO A 124 -17.92 3.89 -24.89
C PRO A 124 -16.94 4.93 -24.34
N ALA A 125 -15.76 4.48 -23.88
CA ALA A 125 -14.72 5.35 -23.34
C ALA A 125 -14.46 6.51 -24.31
N THR A 126 -14.98 7.70 -23.99
CA THR A 126 -15.18 8.78 -24.97
C THR A 126 -13.89 9.41 -25.46
N ASP A 127 -12.81 9.24 -24.69
CA ASP A 127 -11.45 9.68 -24.98
C ASP A 127 -10.54 8.55 -25.48
N TYR A 128 -11.10 7.38 -25.79
CA TYR A 128 -10.34 6.29 -26.37
C TYR A 128 -9.72 6.68 -27.72
N ASN A 129 -8.42 6.43 -27.84
CA ASN A 129 -7.66 6.66 -29.07
C ASN A 129 -7.15 5.31 -29.61
N GLU A 130 -7.40 5.00 -30.88
CA GLU A 130 -6.89 3.78 -31.52
C GLU A 130 -5.38 3.82 -31.80
N SER A 131 -4.81 5.02 -31.90
CA SER A 131 -3.39 5.27 -32.20
C SER A 131 -2.79 6.31 -31.24
N PRO A 132 -2.75 6.04 -29.92
CA PRO A 132 -2.14 6.92 -28.93
C PRO A 132 -0.65 7.11 -29.21
N ARG A 133 -0.09 8.20 -28.69
CA ARG A 133 1.28 8.66 -28.99
C ARG A 133 2.33 7.60 -28.73
N PHE A 134 2.18 6.81 -27.66
CA PHE A 134 3.16 5.78 -27.33
C PHE A 134 3.34 4.73 -28.44
N LEU A 135 2.29 4.43 -29.23
CA LEU A 135 2.38 3.49 -30.35
C LEU A 135 3.20 4.03 -31.52
N GLN A 136 3.29 5.35 -31.67
CA GLN A 136 4.01 5.99 -32.78
C GLN A 136 5.53 5.78 -32.67
N ASN A 137 6.01 5.47 -31.46
CA ASN A 137 7.43 5.24 -31.17
C ASN A 137 7.86 3.78 -31.36
N LEU A 138 6.95 2.88 -31.74
CA LEU A 138 7.23 1.46 -31.89
C LEU A 138 7.39 1.08 -33.36
N THR A 139 8.38 0.25 -33.67
CA THR A 139 8.63 -0.24 -35.05
C THR A 139 8.41 -1.75 -35.17
N ASN A 140 8.53 -2.50 -34.08
CA ASN A 140 8.34 -3.94 -34.09
C ASN A 140 6.86 -4.31 -34.26
N LYS A 141 6.53 -5.00 -35.37
CA LYS A 141 5.13 -5.36 -35.71
C LYS A 141 4.43 -6.19 -34.64
N ASN A 142 5.14 -7.11 -33.98
CA ASN A 142 4.56 -7.94 -32.92
C ASN A 142 4.28 -7.11 -31.67
N LEU A 143 5.20 -6.20 -31.33
CA LEU A 143 5.03 -5.29 -30.19
C LEU A 143 3.87 -4.33 -30.42
N ILE A 144 3.76 -3.77 -31.62
CA ILE A 144 2.61 -2.93 -32.02
C ILE A 144 1.30 -3.73 -31.89
N SER A 145 1.29 -4.99 -32.34
CA SER A 145 0.08 -5.83 -32.26
C SER A 145 -0.37 -6.07 -30.83
N VAL A 146 0.53 -6.46 -29.92
CA VAL A 146 0.16 -6.69 -28.51
C VAL A 146 -0.18 -5.36 -27.80
N SER A 147 0.51 -4.27 -28.13
CA SER A 147 0.22 -2.93 -27.59
C SER A 147 -1.16 -2.42 -28.00
N LYS A 148 -1.59 -2.70 -29.23
CA LYS A 148 -2.96 -2.42 -29.66
C LYS A 148 -3.99 -3.26 -28.91
N ALA A 149 -3.70 -4.52 -28.61
CA ALA A 149 -4.57 -5.36 -27.80
C ALA A 149 -4.70 -4.85 -26.35
N LEU A 150 -3.58 -4.46 -25.74
CA LEU A 150 -3.53 -3.80 -24.43
C LEU A 150 -4.42 -2.54 -24.43
N ASN A 151 -4.23 -1.63 -25.40
CA ASN A 151 -5.05 -0.43 -25.54
C ASN A 151 -6.54 -0.75 -25.77
N ASN A 152 -6.87 -1.74 -26.62
CA ASN A 152 -8.25 -2.15 -26.88
C ASN A 152 -8.99 -2.64 -25.64
N THR A 153 -8.26 -3.23 -24.68
CA THR A 153 -8.82 -3.75 -23.42
C THR A 153 -9.52 -2.64 -22.62
N TRP A 154 -9.10 -1.37 -22.73
CA TRP A 154 -9.79 -0.25 -22.05
C TRP A 154 -11.25 -0.06 -22.48
N LYS A 155 -11.59 -0.34 -23.74
CA LYS A 155 -12.99 -0.33 -24.20
C LYS A 155 -13.80 -1.43 -23.52
N GLU A 156 -13.18 -2.59 -23.30
CA GLU A 156 -13.81 -3.76 -22.70
C GLU A 156 -13.98 -3.60 -21.19
N LEU A 157 -13.14 -2.82 -20.52
CA LEU A 157 -13.19 -2.57 -19.07
C LEU A 157 -14.01 -1.33 -18.70
N SER A 158 -14.32 -0.43 -19.63
CA SER A 158 -15.07 0.79 -19.33
C SER A 158 -16.53 0.49 -19.02
N ARG A 159 -16.97 0.92 -17.84
CA ARG A 159 -18.33 0.73 -17.33
C ARG A 159 -18.90 2.06 -16.82
N LYS A 160 -20.22 2.10 -16.73
CA LYS A 160 -20.95 3.13 -15.98
C LYS A 160 -22.12 2.49 -15.25
N LYS A 161 -22.61 3.17 -14.22
CA LYS A 161 -23.83 2.74 -13.52
C LYS A 161 -25.04 2.89 -14.45
N VAL A 162 -25.90 1.89 -14.42
CA VAL A 162 -27.15 1.87 -15.18
C VAL A 162 -28.17 2.83 -14.57
N LYS A 163 -28.80 3.66 -15.40
CA LYS A 163 -29.94 4.52 -15.02
C LYS A 163 -31.27 3.85 -15.44
N ASN A 164 -31.52 2.64 -14.95
CA ASN A 164 -32.70 1.85 -15.30
C ASN A 164 -33.74 1.93 -14.17
N PRO A 165 -35.00 2.35 -14.44
CA PRO A 165 -36.05 2.40 -13.43
C PRO A 165 -36.41 1.02 -12.84
N GLN A 166 -36.05 -0.09 -13.50
CA GLN A 166 -36.25 -1.44 -12.96
C GLN A 166 -35.24 -1.82 -11.87
N VAL A 167 -34.13 -1.08 -11.74
CA VAL A 167 -33.15 -1.27 -10.66
C VAL A 167 -33.60 -0.44 -9.46
N HIS A 168 -34.14 -1.10 -8.43
CA HIS A 168 -34.63 -0.41 -7.23
C HIS A 168 -33.58 -0.29 -6.13
N ASN A 169 -32.85 -1.36 -5.82
CA ASN A 169 -31.73 -1.37 -4.89
C ASN A 169 -30.55 -2.11 -5.52
N SER A 170 -29.35 -1.55 -5.35
CA SER A 170 -28.08 -2.15 -5.75
C SER A 170 -27.07 -1.99 -4.60
N SER A 171 -26.15 -2.95 -4.52
CA SER A 171 -24.96 -2.85 -3.68
C SER A 171 -23.91 -1.90 -4.26
N LEU A 172 -23.92 -1.60 -5.57
CA LEU A 172 -22.99 -0.65 -6.18
C LEU A 172 -23.27 0.78 -5.68
N PHE A 173 -22.21 1.51 -5.31
CA PHE A 173 -22.33 2.94 -4.98
C PHE A 173 -22.90 3.76 -6.14
N ASP A 174 -23.50 4.91 -5.83
CA ASP A 174 -23.89 5.89 -6.83
C ASP A 174 -22.64 6.67 -7.28
N LEU A 175 -22.08 6.26 -8.41
CA LEU A 175 -20.86 6.86 -8.96
C LEU A 175 -21.22 7.93 -9.99
N PRO A 176 -20.71 9.17 -9.86
CA PRO A 176 -21.07 10.26 -10.77
C PRO A 176 -20.46 10.13 -12.17
N PHE A 177 -19.33 9.42 -12.32
CA PHE A 177 -18.61 9.27 -13.58
C PHE A 177 -18.44 7.80 -14.00
N PRO A 178 -18.25 7.53 -15.31
CA PRO A 178 -17.80 6.22 -15.78
C PRO A 178 -16.48 5.80 -15.11
N PHE A 179 -16.25 4.50 -15.01
CA PHE A 179 -15.10 3.91 -14.33
C PHE A 179 -14.57 2.70 -15.11
N MET A 180 -13.41 2.20 -14.69
CA MET A 180 -12.77 1.00 -15.27
C MET A 180 -12.80 -0.12 -14.24
N ILE A 181 -13.35 -1.27 -14.60
CA ILE A 181 -13.27 -2.46 -13.74
C ILE A 181 -11.94 -3.19 -13.96
N PRO A 182 -11.46 -4.00 -13.00
CA PRO A 182 -10.28 -4.85 -13.22
C PRO A 182 -10.48 -5.86 -14.34
N GLY A 183 -11.62 -6.58 -14.37
CA GLY A 183 -11.94 -7.59 -15.38
C GLY A 183 -12.60 -8.84 -14.78
N GLY A 184 -13.23 -9.66 -15.63
CA GLY A 184 -13.87 -10.92 -15.21
C GLY A 184 -15.00 -10.74 -14.19
N ARG A 185 -14.91 -11.44 -13.04
CA ARG A 185 -15.90 -11.40 -11.94
C ARG A 185 -16.00 -10.05 -11.23
N PHE A 186 -14.98 -9.20 -11.35
CA PHE A 186 -14.90 -7.91 -10.69
C PHE A 186 -15.70 -6.87 -11.47
N ARG A 187 -16.87 -6.50 -10.94
CA ARG A 187 -17.90 -5.67 -11.62
C ARG A 187 -18.03 -4.29 -11.00
N GLU A 188 -17.05 -3.93 -10.19
CA GLU A 188 -16.84 -2.66 -9.53
C GLU A 188 -15.38 -2.29 -9.74
N PHE A 189 -15.03 -1.02 -9.63
CA PHE A 189 -13.62 -0.66 -9.57
C PHE A 189 -13.14 -0.74 -8.12
N TYR A 190 -11.96 -1.34 -7.97
CA TYR A 190 -11.25 -1.61 -6.72
C TYR A 190 -10.24 -0.49 -6.44
N TYR A 191 -9.88 -0.29 -5.19
CA TYR A 191 -9.11 0.88 -4.82
C TYR A 191 -7.68 0.84 -5.38
N TRP A 192 -6.84 -0.08 -4.93
CA TRP A 192 -5.42 -0.04 -5.30
C TRP A 192 -5.16 -0.47 -6.75
N ASP A 193 -5.93 -1.42 -7.31
CA ASP A 193 -5.87 -1.83 -8.73
C ASP A 193 -5.90 -0.63 -9.67
N THR A 194 -6.74 0.33 -9.29
CA THR A 194 -7.04 1.51 -10.09
C THR A 194 -5.81 2.41 -10.25
N TYR A 195 -4.78 2.31 -9.40
CA TYR A 195 -3.53 3.06 -9.60
C TYR A 195 -2.86 2.67 -10.92
N TRP A 196 -2.69 1.37 -11.17
CA TRP A 196 -2.07 0.88 -12.41
C TRP A 196 -2.99 1.07 -13.62
N ILE A 197 -4.31 1.00 -13.43
CA ILE A 197 -5.27 1.35 -14.48
C ILE A 197 -5.09 2.82 -14.87
N LEU A 198 -5.06 3.73 -13.90
CA LEU A 198 -4.83 5.16 -14.14
C LEU A 198 -3.53 5.40 -14.89
N GLU A 199 -2.42 4.77 -14.48
CA GLU A 199 -1.16 4.86 -15.20
C GLU A 199 -1.30 4.43 -16.67
N GLY A 200 -1.90 3.26 -16.91
CA GLY A 200 -2.08 2.73 -18.27
C GLY A 200 -2.98 3.60 -19.15
N LEU A 201 -4.01 4.22 -18.57
CA LEU A 201 -4.87 5.18 -19.28
C LEU A 201 -4.08 6.42 -19.71
N LEU A 202 -3.20 6.96 -18.85
CA LEU A 202 -2.35 8.09 -19.19
C LEU A 202 -1.34 7.75 -20.30
N VAL A 203 -0.82 6.51 -20.33
CA VAL A 203 0.02 6.03 -21.45
C VAL A 203 -0.76 6.02 -22.77
N CYS A 204 -2.06 5.70 -22.71
CA CYS A 204 -2.94 5.63 -23.87
C CYS A 204 -3.62 6.97 -24.22
N ASP A 205 -3.15 8.09 -23.66
CA ASP A 205 -3.73 9.43 -23.84
C ASP A 205 -5.21 9.55 -23.40
N MET A 206 -5.70 8.64 -22.54
CA MET A 206 -7.08 8.60 -22.03
C MET A 206 -7.23 9.46 -20.76
N ASN A 207 -6.90 10.74 -20.91
CA ASN A 207 -6.85 11.73 -19.82
C ASN A 207 -8.19 11.92 -19.10
N LYS A 208 -9.31 11.86 -19.82
CA LYS A 208 -10.64 12.05 -19.23
C LYS A 208 -11.05 10.85 -18.41
N SER A 209 -10.73 9.64 -18.87
CA SER A 209 -10.95 8.40 -18.13
C SER A 209 -10.11 8.36 -16.84
N ALA A 210 -8.84 8.80 -16.89
CA ALA A 210 -7.99 8.95 -15.71
C ALA A 210 -8.54 10.00 -14.71
N GLU A 211 -9.03 11.14 -15.20
CA GLU A 211 -9.68 12.16 -14.37
C GLU A 211 -10.94 11.63 -13.66
N ASN A 212 -11.77 10.87 -14.39
CA ASN A 212 -13.02 10.30 -13.85
C ASN A 212 -12.77 9.33 -12.70
N ILE A 213 -11.69 8.54 -12.76
CA ILE A 213 -11.24 7.67 -11.65
C ILE A 213 -11.04 8.50 -10.38
N VAL A 214 -10.23 9.55 -10.45
CA VAL A 214 -9.89 10.39 -9.29
C VAL A 214 -11.15 11.09 -8.77
N ARG A 215 -11.99 11.60 -9.66
CA ARG A 215 -13.25 12.26 -9.27
C ARG A 215 -14.26 11.31 -8.62
N ASN A 216 -14.33 10.05 -9.05
CA ASN A 216 -15.16 9.05 -8.40
C ASN A 216 -14.63 8.74 -6.99
N PHE A 217 -13.32 8.60 -6.80
CA PHE A 217 -12.74 8.43 -5.46
C PHE A 217 -12.97 9.65 -4.56
N MET A 218 -12.81 10.87 -5.09
CA MET A 218 -13.15 12.09 -4.37
C MET A 218 -14.63 12.11 -3.94
N HIS A 219 -15.54 11.68 -4.82
CA HIS A 219 -16.96 11.57 -4.47
C HIS A 219 -17.19 10.58 -3.32
N ILE A 220 -16.52 9.43 -3.35
CA ILE A 220 -16.65 8.41 -2.30
C ILE A 220 -16.07 8.92 -0.97
N ILE A 221 -14.88 9.51 -0.98
CA ILE A 221 -14.25 10.12 0.21
C ILE A 221 -15.15 11.23 0.77
N ASP A 222 -15.77 12.05 -0.08
CA ASP A 222 -16.71 13.07 0.37
C ASP A 222 -17.91 12.45 1.10
N LYS A 223 -18.45 11.33 0.59
CA LYS A 223 -19.63 10.66 1.15
C LYS A 223 -19.36 9.84 2.41
N ILE A 224 -18.30 9.03 2.43
CA ILE A 224 -18.07 8.05 3.52
C ILE A 224 -16.74 8.27 4.26
N GLY A 225 -15.92 9.23 3.83
CA GLY A 225 -14.70 9.64 4.53
C GLY A 225 -13.41 8.98 4.06
N TYR A 226 -13.49 7.89 3.31
CA TYR A 226 -12.34 7.13 2.83
C TYR A 226 -12.72 6.32 1.58
N ILE A 227 -11.76 5.63 0.96
CA ILE A 227 -12.01 4.76 -0.18
C ILE A 227 -12.17 3.30 0.31
N PRO A 228 -13.31 2.64 0.08
CA PRO A 228 -13.52 1.24 0.44
C PRO A 228 -12.75 0.31 -0.52
N ASN A 229 -12.54 -0.94 -0.13
CA ASN A 229 -11.87 -1.98 -0.94
C ASN A 229 -12.34 -1.98 -2.41
N GLY A 230 -13.67 -2.01 -2.61
CA GLY A 230 -14.30 -1.83 -3.91
C GLY A 230 -15.57 -1.02 -3.79
N THR A 231 -16.14 -0.60 -4.92
CA THR A 231 -17.29 0.31 -4.95
C THR A 231 -18.66 -0.36 -4.74
N ARG A 232 -18.70 -1.29 -3.78
CA ARG A 232 -19.91 -1.96 -3.30
C ARG A 232 -20.12 -1.70 -1.82
N LYS A 233 -21.37 -1.59 -1.38
CA LYS A 233 -21.77 -1.28 0.00
C LYS A 233 -21.29 -2.32 1.02
N TYR A 234 -21.13 -3.58 0.63
CA TYR A 234 -20.57 -4.61 1.52
C TYR A 234 -19.04 -4.47 1.75
N TYR A 235 -18.39 -3.49 1.11
CA TYR A 235 -17.02 -3.06 1.39
C TYR A 235 -16.95 -1.82 2.31
N SER A 236 -18.07 -1.22 2.72
CA SER A 236 -18.11 0.10 3.42
C SER A 236 -17.51 0.16 4.82
N TYR A 237 -16.87 -0.91 5.30
CA TYR A 237 -16.19 -0.98 6.59
C TYR A 237 -14.72 -1.39 6.48
N ARG A 238 -14.22 -1.62 5.26
CA ARG A 238 -12.82 -1.93 4.99
C ARG A 238 -12.31 -1.17 3.77
N SER A 239 -11.08 -0.69 3.86
CA SER A 239 -10.40 -0.02 2.76
C SER A 239 -9.57 -1.02 1.94
N GLU A 240 -8.52 -0.52 1.30
CA GLU A 240 -7.44 -1.26 0.64
C GLU A 240 -6.13 -0.45 0.83
N PRO A 241 -4.96 -0.91 0.36
CA PRO A 241 -3.74 -0.11 0.39
C PRO A 241 -3.98 1.33 -0.16
N PRO A 242 -3.64 2.40 0.58
CA PRO A 242 -4.08 3.75 0.23
C PRO A 242 -3.25 4.42 -0.89
N TYR A 243 -3.60 4.13 -2.15
CA TYR A 243 -2.90 4.64 -3.35
C TYR A 243 -3.39 6.00 -3.88
N PHE A 244 -4.42 6.62 -3.29
CA PHE A 244 -4.97 7.89 -3.79
C PHE A 244 -3.91 9.01 -3.83
N GLY A 245 -3.02 9.08 -2.84
CA GLY A 245 -1.90 10.03 -2.84
C GLY A 245 -0.95 9.84 -4.01
N LEU A 246 -0.63 8.58 -4.34
CA LEU A 246 0.19 8.23 -5.51
C LEU A 246 -0.50 8.57 -6.83
N MET A 247 -1.83 8.38 -6.94
CA MET A 247 -2.60 8.81 -8.10
C MET A 247 -2.50 10.32 -8.31
N LEU A 248 -2.69 11.11 -7.25
CA LEU A 248 -2.54 12.57 -7.31
C LEU A 248 -1.12 13.00 -7.67
N LEU A 249 -0.11 12.32 -7.11
CA LEU A 249 1.29 12.57 -7.46
C LEU A 249 1.56 12.28 -8.94
N LYS A 250 0.96 11.22 -9.51
CA LYS A 250 1.11 10.85 -10.92
C LYS A 250 0.51 11.89 -11.86
N LEU A 251 -0.59 12.52 -11.46
CA LEU A 251 -1.26 13.57 -12.22
C LEU A 251 -0.62 14.96 -12.05
N LEU A 252 0.11 15.20 -10.97
CA LEU A 252 0.80 16.46 -10.73
C LEU A 252 1.83 16.73 -11.84
N ASP A 253 1.75 17.92 -12.45
CA ASP A 253 2.60 18.39 -13.55
C ASP A 253 2.52 17.55 -14.85
N TYR A 254 1.62 16.55 -14.91
CA TYR A 254 1.34 15.80 -16.14
C TYR A 254 0.86 16.74 -17.26
N GLU A 255 1.43 16.59 -18.46
CA GLU A 255 1.16 17.41 -19.65
C GLU A 255 1.17 18.93 -19.40
N ASN A 256 2.21 19.43 -18.75
CA ASN A 256 2.31 20.85 -18.34
C ASN A 256 1.26 21.25 -17.30
N GLY A 257 0.82 20.28 -16.48
CA GLY A 257 -0.02 20.52 -15.32
C GLY A 257 -1.51 20.64 -15.61
N ILE A 258 -2.04 19.94 -16.62
CA ILE A 258 -3.49 19.98 -16.95
C ILE A 258 -4.39 19.55 -15.78
N PHE A 259 -3.85 18.78 -14.83
CA PHE A 259 -4.56 18.33 -13.64
C PHE A 259 -4.18 19.09 -12.36
N ASN A 260 -3.30 20.10 -12.43
CA ASN A 260 -2.77 20.76 -11.22
C ASN A 260 -3.89 21.39 -10.37
N ASP A 261 -4.92 21.97 -11.00
CA ASP A 261 -6.07 22.54 -10.28
C ASP A 261 -6.89 21.46 -9.55
N LEU A 262 -7.10 20.30 -10.19
CA LEU A 262 -7.78 19.16 -9.56
C LEU A 262 -6.96 18.63 -8.39
N VAL A 263 -5.66 18.42 -8.60
CA VAL A 263 -4.73 17.83 -7.63
C VAL A 263 -4.53 18.74 -6.43
N LEU A 264 -4.18 20.01 -6.64
CA LEU A 264 -3.87 20.97 -5.57
C LEU A 264 -5.13 21.59 -4.95
N GLY A 265 -6.28 21.51 -5.64
CA GLY A 265 -7.58 21.91 -5.15
C GLY A 265 -8.25 20.83 -4.30
N ASP A 266 -9.26 20.19 -4.89
CA ASP A 266 -10.14 19.24 -4.19
C ASP A 266 -9.47 17.88 -3.95
N GLY A 267 -8.57 17.45 -4.85
CA GLY A 267 -7.81 16.21 -4.68
C GLY A 267 -7.03 16.19 -3.38
N LEU A 268 -6.20 17.20 -3.12
CA LEU A 268 -5.42 17.32 -1.88
C LEU A 268 -6.30 17.37 -0.63
N ARG A 269 -7.46 18.04 -0.71
CA ARG A 269 -8.43 18.08 0.40
C ARG A 269 -9.05 16.70 0.68
N MET A 270 -9.35 15.93 -0.36
CA MET A 270 -9.84 14.56 -0.21
C MET A 270 -8.74 13.61 0.30
N LEU A 271 -7.49 13.79 -0.15
CA LEU A 271 -6.35 13.01 0.35
C LEU A 271 -6.14 13.21 1.85
N GLU A 272 -6.27 14.45 2.32
CA GLU A 272 -6.22 14.76 3.75
C GLU A 272 -7.35 14.08 4.52
N LYS A 273 -8.59 14.13 4.01
CA LYS A 273 -9.74 13.46 4.63
C LYS A 273 -9.57 11.94 4.69
N GLU A 274 -9.04 11.32 3.64
CA GLU A 274 -8.74 9.89 3.65
C GLU A 274 -7.59 9.54 4.60
N TYR A 275 -6.53 10.35 4.65
CA TYR A 275 -5.43 10.13 5.60
C TYR A 275 -5.93 10.18 7.05
N GLU A 276 -6.87 11.08 7.38
CA GLU A 276 -7.51 11.11 8.69
C GLU A 276 -8.24 9.81 9.03
N PHE A 277 -8.84 9.12 8.05
CA PHE A 277 -9.45 7.81 8.29
C PHE A 277 -8.41 6.82 8.81
N TRP A 278 -7.23 6.76 8.19
CA TRP A 278 -6.14 5.89 8.63
C TRP A 278 -5.60 6.28 10.02
N ASP A 279 -5.39 7.59 10.27
CA ASP A 279 -4.86 8.10 11.55
C ASP A 279 -5.85 7.89 12.72
N LYS A 280 -7.17 7.83 12.44
CA LYS A 280 -8.23 7.65 13.44
C LYS A 280 -8.66 6.20 13.65
N ASN A 281 -8.83 5.43 12.56
CA ASN A 281 -9.54 4.13 12.62
C ASN A 281 -8.62 2.92 12.43
N ARG A 282 -7.37 3.14 12.03
CA ARG A 282 -6.40 2.07 11.70
C ARG A 282 -5.05 2.26 12.39
N LYS A 283 -4.93 3.24 13.30
CA LYS A 283 -3.70 3.58 14.01
C LYS A 283 -3.65 2.81 15.32
N ILE A 284 -2.51 2.18 15.58
CA ILE A 284 -2.23 1.32 16.72
C ILE A 284 -1.12 1.95 17.55
N ARG A 285 -1.33 2.06 18.87
CA ARG A 285 -0.29 2.46 19.81
C ARG A 285 0.51 1.22 20.21
N ILE A 286 1.83 1.33 20.08
CA ILE A 286 2.77 0.27 20.41
C ILE A 286 3.71 0.81 21.48
N ASP A 287 3.62 0.23 22.67
CA ASP A 287 4.48 0.54 23.80
C ASP A 287 5.77 -0.28 23.71
N ILE A 288 6.89 0.39 23.91
CA ILE A 288 8.22 -0.14 23.69
C ILE A 288 8.99 0.04 24.98
N GLN A 289 9.36 -1.10 25.58
CA GLN A 289 10.25 -1.13 26.72
C GLN A 289 11.68 -1.32 26.20
N LEU A 290 12.47 -0.25 26.29
CA LEU A 290 13.89 -0.31 26.00
C LEU A 290 14.59 -0.99 27.19
N GLY A 291 15.17 -2.18 26.97
CA GLY A 291 16.05 -2.82 27.94
C GLY A 291 17.21 -1.91 28.33
N SER A 292 17.68 -2.00 29.58
CA SER A 292 18.89 -1.31 30.03
C SER A 292 20.05 -1.62 29.10
N VAL A 293 20.86 -0.61 28.76
CA VAL A 293 22.03 -0.66 27.87
C VAL A 293 22.98 -1.82 28.24
N SER A 294 22.71 -3.00 27.71
CA SER A 294 23.72 -3.98 27.33
C SER A 294 23.75 -3.97 25.81
N ASN A 295 24.88 -4.31 25.19
CA ASN A 295 25.12 -4.23 23.74
C ASN A 295 24.26 -5.19 22.88
N ASP A 296 23.11 -5.63 23.40
CA ASP A 296 22.11 -6.44 22.72
C ASP A 296 20.79 -5.66 22.62
N TYR A 297 20.53 -5.08 21.44
CA TYR A 297 19.22 -4.56 21.04
C TYR A 297 18.11 -5.65 20.98
N ASN A 298 18.41 -6.88 21.41
CA ASN A 298 17.59 -8.08 21.29
C ASN A 298 16.54 -8.26 22.39
N THR A 299 16.43 -7.34 23.35
CA THR A 299 15.39 -7.40 24.41
C THR A 299 14.57 -6.11 24.45
N ILE A 300 13.89 -5.82 23.34
CA ILE A 300 12.80 -4.85 23.34
C ILE A 300 11.50 -5.62 23.59
N VAL A 301 10.94 -5.49 24.79
CA VAL A 301 9.58 -5.97 25.07
C VAL A 301 8.61 -4.95 24.47
N LYS A 302 7.80 -5.40 23.51
CA LYS A 302 6.75 -4.58 22.89
C LYS A 302 5.42 -4.96 23.53
N ASP A 303 4.76 -4.01 24.17
CA ASP A 303 3.37 -4.06 24.64
C ASP A 303 2.52 -3.15 23.74
N TYR A 304 1.19 -3.24 23.77
CA TYR A 304 0.35 -2.43 22.87
C TYR A 304 -1.03 -2.15 23.45
N GLU A 305 -1.63 -1.04 23.01
CA GLU A 305 -3.00 -0.63 23.33
C GLU A 305 -3.70 -0.19 22.04
N TYR A 306 -4.97 -0.59 21.86
CA TYR A 306 -5.81 -0.06 20.80
C TYR A 306 -6.33 1.31 21.22
N GLU A 307 -6.02 2.36 20.46
CA GLU A 307 -6.47 3.71 20.78
C GLU A 307 -7.97 3.82 20.44
N THR A 308 -8.81 3.65 21.46
CA THR A 308 -10.21 4.08 21.43
C THR A 308 -10.28 5.51 21.94
N ALA A 309 -11.19 6.32 21.41
CA ALA A 309 -11.30 7.75 21.73
C ALA A 309 -11.84 7.99 23.15
N THR A 310 -11.02 7.73 24.18
CA THR A 310 -11.06 8.19 25.60
C THR A 310 -10.07 7.29 26.36
N THR A 311 -9.02 7.77 27.03
CA THR A 311 -9.06 8.49 28.31
C THR A 311 -7.71 9.17 28.59
N LYS A 312 -7.75 10.42 29.08
CA LYS A 312 -6.63 11.02 29.85
C LYS A 312 -6.91 10.72 31.32
N GLU A 313 -6.24 9.74 31.89
CA GLU A 313 -6.04 9.69 33.35
C GLU A 313 -4.57 9.89 33.67
N VAL A 314 -4.32 10.97 34.40
CA VAL A 314 -3.05 11.29 35.03
C VAL A 314 -3.06 10.59 36.40
N SER A 315 -2.24 9.56 36.57
CA SER A 315 -1.88 9.06 37.90
C SER A 315 -0.40 9.35 38.16
N ASN A 316 -0.17 10.00 39.29
CA ASN A 316 1.11 10.45 39.80
C ASN A 316 1.86 9.26 40.45
N PRO A 317 3.12 8.95 40.11
CA PRO A 317 3.82 7.84 40.74
C PRO A 317 4.56 8.32 42.01
N GLU A 318 4.22 7.72 43.15
CA GLU A 318 5.09 7.76 44.33
C GLU A 318 6.29 6.81 44.17
N ASN A 319 7.41 7.29 44.71
CA ASN A 319 8.76 6.73 44.69
C ASN A 319 8.89 5.25 45.08
N THR A 320 9.47 4.44 44.18
CA THR A 320 10.50 3.45 44.53
C THR A 320 11.51 3.32 43.38
N ALA A 321 12.76 3.68 43.65
CA ALA A 321 13.87 3.62 42.70
C ALA A 321 14.37 2.17 42.52
N THR A 322 13.92 1.51 41.47
CA THR A 322 14.63 0.41 40.78
C THR A 322 14.84 0.86 39.33
N ALA A 323 15.98 0.50 38.72
CA ALA A 323 16.41 0.96 37.40
C ALA A 323 15.26 0.90 36.36
N SER A 324 14.62 2.05 36.13
CA SER A 324 13.38 2.13 35.36
C SER A 324 13.73 1.98 33.89
N ALA A 325 13.31 0.86 33.28
CA ALA A 325 13.34 0.71 31.83
C ALA A 325 12.59 1.89 31.19
N TYR A 326 13.23 2.59 30.24
CA TYR A 326 12.58 3.67 29.52
C TYR A 326 11.45 3.08 28.69
N LYS A 327 10.21 3.44 29.05
CA LYS A 327 9.03 3.15 28.24
C LYS A 327 8.79 4.32 27.29
N THR A 328 8.71 4.02 26.00
CA THR A 328 8.27 4.97 24.97
C THR A 328 7.12 4.35 24.20
N SER A 329 6.30 5.16 23.54
CA SER A 329 5.20 4.70 22.71
C SER A 329 5.37 5.23 21.30
N VAL A 330 5.14 4.38 20.31
CA VAL A 330 5.10 4.77 18.89
C VAL A 330 3.77 4.40 18.28
N TYR A 331 3.47 5.00 17.13
CA TYR A 331 2.22 4.77 16.42
C TYR A 331 2.52 4.26 15.02
N LEU A 332 1.87 3.15 14.66
CA LEU A 332 1.87 2.58 13.31
C LEU A 332 0.44 2.21 12.94
N ASN A 333 0.21 1.80 11.70
CA ASN A 333 -1.09 1.40 11.22
C ASN A 333 -1.16 -0.11 10.96
N ALA A 334 -2.37 -0.67 11.06
CA ALA A 334 -2.67 -2.04 10.70
C ALA A 334 -3.90 -2.11 9.80
N TYR A 335 -3.98 -3.14 8.97
CA TYR A 335 -5.25 -3.55 8.39
C TYR A 335 -6.08 -4.16 9.54
N HIS A 336 -7.17 -3.49 9.91
CA HIS A 336 -7.79 -3.66 11.21
C HIS A 336 -9.30 -3.50 11.12
N VAL A 337 -9.94 -4.54 10.62
CA VAL A 337 -11.39 -4.58 10.41
C VAL A 337 -12.03 -5.39 11.52
N THR A 338 -12.79 -4.75 12.41
CA THR A 338 -13.61 -5.43 13.41
C THR A 338 -14.93 -5.87 12.78
N ALA A 339 -15.24 -7.16 12.86
CA ALA A 339 -16.45 -7.72 12.27
C ALA A 339 -16.99 -8.91 13.06
N ASP A 340 -18.32 -9.07 13.07
CA ASP A 340 -19.02 -10.17 13.75
C ASP A 340 -19.66 -11.18 12.78
N PHE A 341 -19.45 -11.02 11.47
CA PHE A 341 -20.06 -11.86 10.44
C PHE A 341 -19.15 -12.07 9.22
N PRO A 342 -19.35 -13.15 8.45
CA PRO A 342 -18.50 -13.46 7.29
C PRO A 342 -18.65 -12.43 6.16
N ARG A 343 -17.65 -12.34 5.28
CA ARG A 343 -17.70 -11.48 4.08
C ARG A 343 -18.91 -11.83 3.22
N PRO A 344 -19.78 -10.88 2.87
CA PRO A 344 -20.92 -11.13 1.98
C PRO A 344 -20.55 -11.76 0.64
N GLU A 345 -19.42 -11.35 0.06
CA GLU A 345 -18.94 -11.79 -1.24
C GLU A 345 -18.18 -13.13 -1.23
N SER A 346 -17.85 -13.65 -0.05
CA SER A 346 -17.15 -14.93 0.17
C SER A 346 -17.73 -15.68 1.38
N MET A 347 -19.05 -15.60 1.57
CA MET A 347 -19.69 -16.06 2.80
C MET A 347 -19.53 -17.58 2.97
N SER A 348 -19.75 -18.35 1.91
CA SER A 348 -19.59 -19.81 1.95
C SER A 348 -18.18 -20.23 2.36
N GLU A 349 -17.17 -19.54 1.85
CA GLU A 349 -15.75 -19.79 2.07
C GLU A 349 -15.35 -19.43 3.51
N ASP A 350 -15.79 -18.26 3.99
CA ASP A 350 -15.53 -17.80 5.36
C ASP A 350 -16.19 -18.73 6.39
N LEU A 351 -17.43 -19.16 6.14
CA LEU A 351 -18.12 -20.13 6.98
C LEU A 351 -17.41 -21.48 6.99
N SER A 352 -16.94 -21.96 5.83
CA SER A 352 -16.17 -23.19 5.74
C SER A 352 -14.84 -23.09 6.50
N THR A 353 -14.22 -21.92 6.51
CA THR A 353 -12.97 -21.70 7.23
C THR A 353 -13.21 -21.65 8.73
N TYR A 354 -14.26 -20.94 9.16
CA TYR A 354 -14.67 -20.89 10.56
C TYR A 354 -15.01 -22.28 11.12
N LYS A 355 -15.61 -23.19 10.33
CA LYS A 355 -15.84 -24.59 10.74
C LYS A 355 -14.57 -25.39 11.03
N LYS A 356 -13.45 -25.05 10.38
CA LYS A 356 -12.19 -25.80 10.49
C LYS A 356 -11.37 -25.38 11.72
N GLN A 357 -11.65 -24.22 12.29
CA GLN A 357 -10.94 -23.69 13.46
C GLN A 357 -11.74 -23.96 14.74
N ASN A 358 -11.06 -24.27 15.84
CA ASN A 358 -11.67 -24.55 17.15
C ASN A 358 -11.17 -23.62 18.28
N VAL A 359 -10.41 -22.58 17.94
CA VAL A 359 -9.62 -21.79 18.91
C VAL A 359 -10.11 -20.34 19.00
N LEU A 360 -10.49 -19.76 17.86
CA LEU A 360 -10.95 -18.39 17.76
C LEU A 360 -12.47 -18.34 17.89
N ASN A 361 -12.97 -17.26 18.50
CA ASN A 361 -14.39 -16.95 18.41
C ASN A 361 -14.73 -16.37 17.03
N GLU A 362 -16.02 -16.28 16.75
CA GLU A 362 -16.57 -15.81 15.47
C GLU A 362 -16.03 -14.42 15.08
N THR A 363 -16.11 -13.46 16.00
CA THR A 363 -15.63 -12.08 15.80
C THR A 363 -14.15 -12.05 15.45
N GLN A 364 -13.31 -12.76 16.21
CA GLN A 364 -11.87 -12.83 15.96
C GLN A 364 -11.58 -13.42 14.58
N MET A 365 -12.28 -14.49 14.20
CA MET A 365 -12.04 -15.16 12.93
C MET A 365 -12.39 -14.26 11.74
N TYR A 366 -13.59 -13.67 11.73
CA TYR A 366 -14.00 -12.80 10.63
C TYR A 366 -13.25 -11.47 10.60
N SER A 367 -12.86 -10.95 11.76
CA SER A 367 -12.00 -9.76 11.81
C SER A 367 -10.64 -10.03 11.17
N ASN A 368 -10.04 -11.20 11.40
CA ASN A 368 -8.80 -11.61 10.74
C ASN A 368 -8.97 -11.80 9.23
N ILE A 369 -10.03 -12.49 8.79
CA ILE A 369 -10.33 -12.68 7.36
C ILE A 369 -10.51 -11.33 6.66
N LYS A 370 -11.35 -10.44 7.20
CA LYS A 370 -11.65 -9.14 6.59
C LYS A 370 -10.44 -8.21 6.62
N SER A 371 -9.59 -8.30 7.64
CA SER A 371 -8.31 -7.57 7.68
C SER A 371 -7.32 -8.10 6.64
N GLY A 372 -7.28 -9.42 6.41
CA GLY A 372 -6.55 -10.02 5.29
C GLY A 372 -7.05 -9.50 3.93
N ALA A 373 -8.35 -9.33 3.74
CA ALA A 373 -8.93 -8.72 2.54
C ALA A 373 -8.68 -7.22 2.42
N GLU A 374 -8.71 -6.46 3.52
CA GLU A 374 -8.33 -5.03 3.53
C GLU A 374 -6.87 -4.83 3.08
N SER A 375 -6.01 -5.83 3.27
CA SER A 375 -4.61 -5.74 2.82
C SER A 375 -4.40 -5.81 1.31
N GLY A 376 -5.43 -6.23 0.55
CA GLY A 376 -5.31 -6.61 -0.86
C GLY A 376 -4.63 -7.97 -1.10
N TRP A 377 -4.12 -8.63 -0.04
CA TRP A 377 -3.46 -9.94 -0.09
C TRP A 377 -4.34 -11.07 0.47
N ASP A 378 -5.55 -11.25 -0.06
CA ASP A 378 -6.51 -12.29 0.31
C ASP A 378 -6.38 -13.55 -0.59
N PHE A 379 -5.73 -14.64 -0.19
CA PHE A 379 -4.94 -14.76 1.02
C PHE A 379 -3.48 -15.04 0.70
N SER A 380 -2.67 -14.90 1.75
CA SER A 380 -1.25 -15.20 1.78
C SER A 380 -0.93 -15.84 3.13
N THR A 381 -0.04 -16.82 3.13
CA THR A 381 0.57 -17.35 4.35
C THR A 381 1.30 -16.29 5.18
N ARG A 382 1.60 -15.12 4.61
CA ARG A 382 2.04 -13.91 5.33
C ARG A 382 1.15 -13.63 6.56
N TRP A 383 -0.15 -13.87 6.43
CA TRP A 383 -1.13 -13.58 7.47
C TRP A 383 -1.39 -14.76 8.41
N PHE A 384 -0.85 -15.94 8.14
CA PHE A 384 -1.16 -17.15 8.90
C PHE A 384 -0.19 -17.31 10.07
N GLY A 385 -0.57 -18.13 11.06
CA GLY A 385 0.35 -18.59 12.10
C GLY A 385 1.40 -19.56 11.51
N ASP A 386 1.92 -20.47 12.33
CA ASP A 386 2.96 -21.44 11.92
C ASP A 386 2.46 -22.56 10.98
N SER A 387 1.37 -22.32 10.26
CA SER A 387 0.72 -23.28 9.37
C SER A 387 0.41 -22.66 8.01
N THR A 388 0.05 -23.50 7.06
CA THR A 388 -0.41 -23.08 5.73
C THR A 388 -1.93 -23.02 5.62
N ASP A 389 -2.64 -23.29 6.71
CA ASP A 389 -4.10 -23.30 6.78
C ASP A 389 -4.63 -21.90 7.13
N ILE A 390 -5.55 -21.39 6.32
CA ILE A 390 -6.23 -20.11 6.54
C ILE A 390 -7.03 -20.08 7.84
N ALA A 391 -7.41 -21.23 8.40
CA ALA A 391 -7.97 -21.35 9.75
C ALA A 391 -7.06 -20.75 10.85
N THR A 392 -5.77 -20.54 10.56
CA THR A 392 -4.78 -19.94 11.47
C THR A 392 -4.47 -18.47 11.18
N ILE A 393 -5.31 -17.78 10.39
CA ILE A 393 -5.12 -16.38 10.04
C ILE A 393 -5.07 -15.47 11.27
N THR A 394 -4.11 -14.54 11.28
CA THR A 394 -3.81 -13.59 12.38
C THR A 394 -3.64 -12.15 11.89
N ALA A 395 -4.08 -11.83 10.67
CA ALA A 395 -3.91 -10.50 10.04
C ALA A 395 -4.30 -9.31 10.93
N TYR A 396 -5.35 -9.45 11.75
CA TYR A 396 -5.85 -8.40 12.64
C TYR A 396 -4.83 -7.96 13.70
N ASP A 397 -3.96 -8.89 14.13
CA ASP A 397 -2.96 -8.69 15.18
C ASP A 397 -1.57 -8.33 14.60
N GLN A 398 -1.44 -8.16 13.29
CA GLN A 398 -0.16 -7.87 12.62
C GLN A 398 -0.03 -6.40 12.24
N ILE A 399 1.15 -5.82 12.50
CA ILE A 399 1.55 -4.50 11.98
C ILE A 399 2.25 -4.70 10.63
N PRO A 400 1.63 -4.32 9.50
CA PRO A 400 2.18 -4.58 8.18
C PRO A 400 3.24 -3.56 7.75
N VAL A 401 4.32 -4.04 7.15
CA VAL A 401 5.41 -3.23 6.58
C VAL A 401 4.93 -2.40 5.40
N ASP A 402 4.18 -3.02 4.50
CA ASP A 402 3.67 -2.39 3.27
C ASP A 402 2.74 -1.21 3.54
N LEU A 403 1.76 -1.38 4.45
CA LEU A 403 0.83 -0.32 4.82
C LEU A 403 1.56 0.89 5.38
N ASN A 404 2.49 0.66 6.31
CA ASN A 404 3.22 1.77 6.94
C ASN A 404 4.22 2.43 5.98
N ALA A 405 4.84 1.66 5.08
CA ALA A 405 5.69 2.22 4.04
C ALA A 405 4.87 3.10 3.06
N LEU A 406 3.66 2.67 2.72
CA LEU A 406 2.75 3.42 1.85
C LEU A 406 2.20 4.68 2.54
N LEU A 407 1.84 4.61 3.82
CA LEU A 407 1.42 5.78 4.58
C LEU A 407 2.57 6.79 4.76
N TYR A 408 3.81 6.31 4.96
CA TYR A 408 5.00 7.16 4.92
C TYR A 408 5.10 7.88 3.58
N ARG A 409 4.90 7.15 2.47
CA ARG A 409 4.91 7.74 1.13
C ARG A 409 3.82 8.79 0.97
N ASN A 410 2.62 8.53 1.47
CA ASN A 410 1.51 9.49 1.43
C ASN A 410 1.83 10.74 2.24
N GLU A 411 2.45 10.63 3.42
CA GLU A 411 2.88 11.79 4.22
C GLU A 411 3.91 12.64 3.45
N VAL A 412 4.88 12.00 2.78
CA VAL A 412 5.84 12.70 1.91
C VAL A 412 5.14 13.38 0.73
N ILE A 413 4.15 12.72 0.11
CA ILE A 413 3.37 13.28 -0.99
C ILE A 413 2.55 14.48 -0.51
N MET A 414 1.85 14.36 0.62
CA MET A 414 1.07 15.44 1.20
C MET A 414 1.96 16.65 1.52
N SER A 415 3.13 16.42 2.11
CA SER A 415 4.12 17.47 2.35
C SER A 415 4.47 18.22 1.05
N LYS A 416 4.79 17.46 -0.02
CA LYS A 416 5.10 18.02 -1.35
C LYS A 416 3.91 18.81 -1.93
N LEU A 417 2.70 18.26 -1.89
CA LEU A 417 1.51 18.88 -2.47
C LEU A 417 1.12 20.17 -1.71
N PHE A 418 1.21 20.19 -0.38
CA PHE A 418 0.97 21.40 0.40
C PHE A 418 2.01 22.49 0.15
N SER A 419 3.31 22.13 0.04
CA SER A 419 4.34 23.11 -0.34
C SER A 419 4.09 23.66 -1.76
N ARG A 420 3.73 22.81 -2.72
CA ARG A 420 3.35 23.25 -4.08
C ARG A 420 2.12 24.16 -4.11
N LYS A 421 1.19 24.00 -3.16
CA LYS A 421 0.04 24.90 -2.96
C LYS A 421 0.41 26.21 -2.24
N GLY A 422 1.63 26.33 -1.70
CA GLY A 422 2.09 27.47 -0.91
C GLY A 422 1.70 27.41 0.57
N ASN A 423 1.27 26.25 1.08
CA ASN A 423 0.97 26.03 2.50
C ASN A 423 2.15 25.32 3.18
N GLU A 424 3.15 26.12 3.58
CA GLU A 424 4.38 25.61 4.22
C GLU A 424 4.15 25.04 5.62
N GLU A 425 3.13 25.50 6.34
CA GLU A 425 2.78 24.96 7.67
C GLU A 425 2.33 23.50 7.57
N LYS A 426 1.35 23.21 6.69
CA LYS A 426 0.91 21.84 6.45
C LYS A 426 2.00 21.00 5.80
N ALA A 427 2.81 21.60 4.93
CA ALA A 427 3.94 20.90 4.33
C ALA A 427 4.91 20.37 5.41
N LEU A 428 5.27 21.22 6.38
CA LEU A 428 6.13 20.85 7.51
C LEU A 428 5.45 19.85 8.45
N TYR A 429 4.14 19.99 8.69
CA TYR A 429 3.37 19.05 9.50
C TYR A 429 3.46 17.61 8.96
N TYR A 430 3.15 17.41 7.67
CA TYR A 430 3.22 16.07 7.05
C TYR A 430 4.65 15.57 6.87
N TYR A 431 5.62 16.48 6.68
CA TYR A 431 7.03 16.10 6.70
C TYR A 431 7.42 15.50 8.06
N ARG A 432 7.04 16.12 9.19
CA ARG A 432 7.30 15.59 10.54
C ARG A 432 6.64 14.23 10.75
N LYS A 433 5.36 14.09 10.38
CA LYS A 433 4.64 12.79 10.41
C LYS A 433 5.42 11.68 9.67
N SER A 434 5.98 11.99 8.50
CA SER A 434 6.80 11.01 7.74
C SER A 434 8.07 10.60 8.47
N ILE A 435 8.75 11.53 9.15
CA ILE A 435 9.95 11.23 9.95
C ILE A 435 9.59 10.37 11.16
N ASP A 436 8.48 10.69 11.84
CA ASP A 436 7.99 9.94 12.99
C ASP A 436 7.63 8.51 12.60
N ARG A 437 6.91 8.34 11.47
CA ARG A 437 6.54 7.01 10.95
C ARG A 437 7.76 6.20 10.52
N LYS A 438 8.70 6.79 9.78
CA LYS A 438 9.96 6.12 9.41
C LYS A 438 10.69 5.61 10.65
N SER A 439 10.77 6.45 11.70
CA SER A 439 11.40 6.09 12.97
C SER A 439 10.66 4.96 13.69
N ALA A 440 9.32 5.02 13.73
CA ALA A 440 8.48 3.97 14.32
C ALA A 440 8.62 2.64 13.56
N MET A 441 8.63 2.65 12.23
CA MET A 441 8.87 1.47 11.41
C MET A 441 10.24 0.86 11.67
N ASN A 442 11.28 1.67 11.76
CA ASN A 442 12.63 1.20 12.04
C ASN A 442 12.77 0.62 13.46
N LEU A 443 11.96 1.07 14.41
CA LEU A 443 11.98 0.55 15.77
C LEU A 443 11.14 -0.73 15.94
N VAL A 444 10.02 -0.84 15.22
CA VAL A 444 9.07 -1.95 15.38
C VAL A 444 9.25 -3.05 14.34
N LEU A 445 9.46 -2.68 13.08
CA LEU A 445 9.38 -3.58 11.93
C LEU A 445 10.75 -3.97 11.35
N TRP A 446 11.82 -3.25 11.70
CA TRP A 446 13.18 -3.64 11.30
C TRP A 446 13.63 -4.87 12.10
N ASN A 447 13.85 -5.97 11.39
CA ASN A 447 14.40 -7.19 11.97
C ASN A 447 15.93 -7.17 11.82
N GLN A 448 16.61 -6.84 12.91
CA GLN A 448 18.07 -6.68 12.92
C GLN A 448 18.81 -7.97 12.54
N ASN A 449 18.27 -9.15 12.89
CA ASN A 449 18.88 -10.44 12.57
C ASN A 449 18.77 -10.76 11.08
N GLU A 450 17.71 -10.29 10.44
CA GLU A 450 17.48 -10.51 9.01
C GLU A 450 18.01 -9.37 8.14
N GLY A 451 18.28 -8.18 8.71
CA GLY A 451 18.71 -7.00 7.97
C GLY A 451 17.64 -6.47 7.01
N VAL A 452 16.35 -6.60 7.37
CA VAL A 452 15.21 -6.17 6.54
C VAL A 452 14.00 -5.87 7.41
N TRP A 453 13.00 -5.18 6.86
CA TRP A 453 11.70 -5.04 7.49
C TRP A 453 10.84 -6.30 7.33
N ASN A 454 10.30 -6.78 8.45
CA ASN A 454 9.32 -7.85 8.53
C ASN A 454 8.06 -7.33 9.23
N ASP A 455 6.89 -7.86 8.87
CA ASP A 455 5.67 -7.57 9.62
C ASP A 455 5.85 -8.05 11.06
N TYR A 456 5.17 -7.41 12.00
CA TYR A 456 5.30 -7.76 13.42
C TYR A 456 3.93 -8.14 13.99
N ASN A 457 3.82 -9.37 14.50
CA ASN A 457 2.61 -9.84 15.16
C ASN A 457 2.64 -9.42 16.63
N LEU A 458 1.68 -8.58 17.03
CA LEU A 458 1.59 -8.02 18.37
C LEU A 458 1.23 -9.06 19.43
N LYS A 459 0.44 -10.08 19.06
CA LYS A 459 -0.02 -11.13 19.96
C LYS A 459 1.06 -12.16 20.26
N SER A 460 1.75 -12.66 19.24
CA SER A 460 2.87 -13.59 19.41
C SER A 460 4.19 -12.89 19.78
N LYS A 461 4.22 -11.55 19.65
CA LYS A 461 5.41 -10.72 19.87
C LYS A 461 6.61 -11.12 18.99
N SER A 462 6.34 -11.56 17.77
CA SER A 462 7.35 -12.08 16.83
C SER A 462 7.25 -11.44 15.45
N PHE A 463 8.37 -11.42 14.73
CA PHE A 463 8.38 -11.05 13.32
C PHE A 463 7.75 -12.15 12.46
N VAL A 464 7.13 -11.73 11.36
CA VAL A 464 6.72 -12.61 10.25
C VAL A 464 7.89 -12.68 9.27
N ASN A 465 8.77 -13.65 9.47
CA ASN A 465 10.02 -13.80 8.71
C ASN A 465 10.28 -15.24 8.24
N SER A 466 9.23 -16.05 8.09
CA SER A 466 9.35 -17.45 7.66
C SER A 466 9.93 -17.63 6.25
N ARG A 467 9.79 -16.62 5.39
CA ARG A 467 10.32 -16.56 4.02
C ARG A 467 10.23 -15.13 3.48
N PHE A 468 10.71 -14.93 2.26
CA PHE A 468 10.48 -13.70 1.50
C PHE A 468 8.98 -13.44 1.33
N TYR A 469 8.56 -12.21 1.55
CA TYR A 469 7.30 -11.64 1.08
C TYR A 469 7.65 -10.32 0.40
N PHE A 470 6.97 -9.99 -0.70
CA PHE A 470 7.28 -8.75 -1.43
C PHE A 470 7.15 -7.49 -0.55
N SER A 471 6.33 -7.54 0.51
CA SER A 471 6.26 -6.49 1.54
C SER A 471 7.62 -6.14 2.17
N ASN A 472 8.57 -7.08 2.25
CA ASN A 472 9.90 -6.86 2.82
C ASN A 472 10.71 -5.79 2.07
N VAL A 473 10.44 -5.61 0.77
CA VAL A 473 11.15 -4.63 -0.08
C VAL A 473 10.33 -3.38 -0.37
N MET A 474 9.06 -3.33 0.01
CA MET A 474 8.19 -2.16 -0.19
C MET A 474 8.68 -0.88 0.53
N PRO A 475 9.36 -0.92 1.70
CA PRO A 475 10.00 0.27 2.25
C PRO A 475 10.98 0.93 1.28
N LEU A 476 11.79 0.12 0.56
CA LEU A 476 12.71 0.64 -0.45
C LEU A 476 11.96 1.33 -1.59
N VAL A 477 10.90 0.67 -2.11
CA VAL A 477 10.03 1.20 -3.17
C VAL A 477 9.48 2.58 -2.80
N TYR A 478 9.16 2.79 -1.53
CA TYR A 478 8.59 4.04 -1.03
C TYR A 478 9.60 5.06 -0.50
N GLY A 479 10.90 4.78 -0.66
CA GLY A 479 11.98 5.71 -0.33
C GLY A 479 12.37 5.69 1.15
N ILE A 480 12.19 4.56 1.83
CA ILE A 480 12.72 4.29 3.15
C ILE A 480 14.02 3.52 2.98
N GLU A 481 15.12 4.11 3.43
CA GLU A 481 16.45 3.50 3.43
C GLU A 481 16.62 2.54 4.64
N PRO A 482 17.40 1.45 4.49
CA PRO A 482 17.74 0.52 5.56
C PRO A 482 18.31 1.20 6.80
N VAL A 483 18.03 0.63 7.98
CA VAL A 483 18.58 1.14 9.25
C VAL A 483 20.10 1.02 9.28
N ASN A 484 20.62 -0.09 8.74
CA ASN A 484 22.03 -0.33 8.50
C ASN A 484 22.22 -1.03 7.16
N GLY A 485 23.45 -0.98 6.63
CA GLY A 485 23.75 -1.44 5.29
C GLY A 485 23.19 -0.51 4.21
N SER A 486 22.82 -1.08 3.08
CA SER A 486 22.38 -0.39 1.87
C SER A 486 21.23 -1.13 1.19
N ASN A 487 20.56 -0.47 0.26
CA ASN A 487 19.52 -1.11 -0.56
C ASN A 487 20.05 -2.38 -1.27
N TYR A 488 21.34 -2.38 -1.64
CA TYR A 488 21.99 -3.50 -2.32
C TYR A 488 22.11 -4.75 -1.44
N ASP A 489 22.19 -4.61 -0.11
CA ASP A 489 22.22 -5.75 0.81
C ASP A 489 20.90 -6.52 0.76
N ILE A 490 19.77 -5.80 0.74
CA ILE A 490 18.44 -6.40 0.63
C ILE A 490 18.23 -6.99 -0.78
N LEU A 491 18.64 -6.28 -1.84
CA LEU A 491 18.59 -6.80 -3.21
C LEU A 491 19.43 -8.07 -3.37
N LYS A 492 20.57 -8.14 -2.68
CA LYS A 492 21.43 -9.33 -2.68
C LYS A 492 20.81 -10.47 -1.88
N LYS A 493 20.25 -10.20 -0.70
CA LYS A 493 19.58 -11.19 0.16
C LYS A 493 18.45 -11.91 -0.60
N TYR A 494 17.64 -11.14 -1.35
CA TYR A 494 16.51 -11.67 -2.12
C TYR A 494 16.78 -11.75 -3.62
N SER A 495 18.05 -11.87 -4.03
CA SER A 495 18.40 -11.84 -5.46
C SER A 495 17.71 -12.97 -6.23
N LYS A 496 17.48 -14.12 -5.58
CA LYS A 496 16.81 -15.26 -6.21
C LYS A 496 15.34 -14.95 -6.49
N GLU A 497 14.62 -14.36 -5.55
CA GLU A 497 13.22 -14.01 -5.68
C GLU A 497 13.03 -12.83 -6.65
N ILE A 498 13.87 -11.80 -6.55
CA ILE A 498 13.74 -10.56 -7.33
C ILE A 498 14.21 -10.75 -8.79
N PHE A 499 15.26 -11.53 -9.04
CA PHE A 499 15.88 -11.63 -10.37
C PHE A 499 15.97 -13.07 -10.90
N GLY A 500 15.82 -14.08 -10.04
CA GLY A 500 16.15 -15.45 -10.40
C GLY A 500 15.05 -16.25 -11.09
N TYR A 501 13.86 -15.69 -11.31
CA TYR A 501 12.71 -16.38 -11.92
C TYR A 501 12.33 -15.78 -13.28
N LYS A 502 12.31 -16.63 -14.32
CA LYS A 502 12.01 -16.23 -15.70
C LYS A 502 10.61 -15.63 -15.87
N GLY A 503 9.66 -16.04 -15.02
CA GLY A 503 8.28 -15.60 -15.12
C GLY A 503 7.95 -14.27 -14.40
N GLY A 504 8.92 -13.69 -13.68
CA GLY A 504 8.73 -12.51 -12.83
C GLY A 504 8.86 -12.83 -11.33
N ILE A 505 8.78 -11.78 -10.51
CA ILE A 505 8.96 -11.81 -9.06
C ILE A 505 7.72 -12.45 -8.40
N PRO A 506 7.86 -13.57 -7.67
CA PRO A 506 6.73 -14.17 -6.96
C PRO A 506 6.31 -13.29 -5.76
N ALA A 507 5.05 -13.39 -5.34
CA ALA A 507 4.53 -12.66 -4.17
C ALA A 507 5.24 -13.04 -2.86
N SER A 508 5.69 -14.29 -2.75
CA SER A 508 6.47 -14.82 -1.64
C SER A 508 7.63 -15.69 -2.14
N GLY A 509 8.58 -15.99 -1.26
CA GLY A 509 9.60 -17.01 -1.48
C GLY A 509 9.00 -18.42 -1.50
N TYR A 510 9.77 -19.40 -1.97
CA TYR A 510 9.35 -20.79 -1.99
C TYR A 510 8.93 -21.28 -0.60
N GLY A 511 7.87 -22.08 -0.53
CA GLY A 511 7.37 -22.68 0.71
C GLY A 511 6.04 -23.38 0.49
N LYS A 512 5.60 -24.17 1.49
CA LYS A 512 4.32 -24.85 1.45
C LYS A 512 3.18 -23.83 1.52
N GLY A 513 2.12 -24.08 0.76
CA GLY A 513 0.95 -23.19 0.67
C GLY A 513 0.23 -23.39 -0.67
N GLY A 514 -0.96 -22.83 -0.79
CA GLY A 514 -1.76 -22.86 -2.02
C GLY A 514 -2.60 -21.60 -2.21
N GLN A 515 -2.23 -20.52 -1.50
CA GLN A 515 -2.94 -19.25 -1.55
C GLN A 515 -2.49 -18.42 -2.75
N GLN A 516 -3.33 -17.47 -3.19
CA GLN A 516 -3.06 -16.74 -4.41
C GLN A 516 -1.95 -15.69 -4.28
N TRP A 517 -1.74 -15.11 -3.10
CA TRP A 517 -0.66 -14.17 -2.79
C TRP A 517 0.55 -14.86 -2.17
N ASP A 518 0.93 -16.02 -2.73
CA ASP A 518 2.13 -16.78 -2.39
C ASP A 518 2.79 -17.34 -3.65
N PHE A 519 4.02 -17.85 -3.47
CA PHE A 519 4.73 -18.62 -4.48
C PHE A 519 3.86 -19.77 -5.03
N PRO A 520 3.81 -19.99 -6.37
CA PRO A 520 4.64 -19.38 -7.42
C PRO A 520 3.98 -18.18 -8.13
N ASN A 521 2.96 -17.55 -7.56
CA ASN A 521 2.18 -16.54 -8.26
C ASN A 521 2.91 -15.19 -8.35
N VAL A 522 2.76 -14.54 -9.51
CA VAL A 522 3.37 -13.27 -9.90
C VAL A 522 2.25 -12.28 -10.17
N TRP A 523 2.33 -11.11 -9.54
CA TRP A 523 1.33 -10.05 -9.64
C TRP A 523 1.95 -8.81 -10.28
N ALA A 524 1.27 -8.22 -11.27
CA ALA A 524 1.74 -7.07 -12.02
C ALA A 524 2.15 -5.87 -11.13
N PRO A 525 1.41 -5.53 -10.04
CA PRO A 525 1.81 -4.51 -9.07
C PRO A 525 3.25 -4.64 -8.58
N HIS A 526 3.67 -5.82 -8.12
CA HIS A 526 5.01 -6.05 -7.57
C HIS A 526 6.10 -5.85 -8.62
N GLN A 527 5.82 -6.24 -9.86
CA GLN A 527 6.79 -6.07 -10.95
C GLN A 527 7.00 -4.60 -11.25
N HIS A 528 5.89 -3.86 -11.38
CA HIS A 528 5.93 -2.43 -11.64
C HIS A 528 6.64 -1.66 -10.52
N MET A 529 6.31 -1.96 -9.25
CA MET A 529 6.96 -1.36 -8.09
C MET A 529 8.47 -1.58 -8.07
N MET A 530 8.93 -2.81 -8.37
CA MET A 530 10.36 -3.12 -8.38
C MET A 530 11.08 -2.42 -9.54
N VAL A 531 10.48 -2.37 -10.73
CA VAL A 531 11.06 -1.63 -11.87
C VAL A 531 11.21 -0.15 -11.54
N GLU A 532 10.18 0.48 -10.97
CA GLU A 532 10.23 1.89 -10.55
C GLU A 532 11.31 2.13 -9.49
N LEU A 533 11.44 1.24 -8.50
CA LEU A 533 12.53 1.31 -7.51
C LEU A 533 13.90 1.30 -8.19
N LEU A 534 14.13 0.33 -9.07
CA LEU A 534 15.43 0.15 -9.73
C LEU A 534 15.76 1.32 -10.67
N ILE A 535 14.77 1.88 -11.37
CA ILE A 535 14.93 3.12 -12.16
C ILE A 535 15.33 4.28 -11.25
N ASN A 536 14.66 4.45 -10.10
CA ASN A 536 14.98 5.52 -9.14
C ASN A 536 16.38 5.34 -8.53
N MET A 537 16.85 4.11 -8.40
CA MET A 537 18.23 3.77 -8.00
C MET A 537 19.26 3.95 -9.14
N LYS A 538 18.81 4.26 -10.37
CA LYS A 538 19.64 4.33 -11.59
C LYS A 538 20.25 3.00 -12.00
N GLU A 539 19.53 1.92 -11.72
CA GLU A 539 19.92 0.55 -12.01
C GLU A 539 19.16 0.01 -13.24
N ASP A 540 19.32 0.70 -14.38
CA ASP A 540 18.53 0.47 -15.60
C ASP A 540 18.61 -0.97 -16.12
N ALA A 541 19.77 -1.64 -15.95
CA ALA A 541 19.95 -3.03 -16.35
C ALA A 541 19.13 -4.00 -15.48
N MET A 542 19.11 -3.77 -14.16
CA MET A 542 18.28 -4.56 -13.23
C MET A 542 16.79 -4.28 -13.47
N ALA A 543 16.42 -3.01 -13.67
CA ALA A 543 15.05 -2.62 -13.99
C ALA A 543 14.56 -3.30 -15.27
N PHE A 544 15.37 -3.25 -16.34
CA PHE A 544 15.06 -3.90 -17.61
C PHE A 544 14.94 -5.42 -17.46
N HIS A 545 15.81 -6.05 -16.66
CA HIS A 545 15.73 -7.48 -16.39
C HIS A 545 14.37 -7.88 -15.80
N VAL A 546 13.92 -7.19 -14.75
CA VAL A 546 12.62 -7.44 -14.10
C VAL A 546 11.46 -7.19 -15.08
N ALA A 547 11.48 -6.05 -15.78
CA ALA A 547 10.45 -5.68 -16.74
C ALA A 547 10.34 -6.72 -17.88
N LYS A 548 11.49 -7.17 -18.40
CA LYS A 548 11.58 -8.14 -19.50
C LYS A 548 11.06 -9.52 -19.09
N SER A 549 11.39 -10.00 -17.90
CA SER A 549 10.90 -11.30 -17.40
C SER A 549 9.37 -11.32 -17.30
N PHE A 550 8.78 -10.28 -16.72
CA PHE A 550 7.32 -10.19 -16.64
C PHE A 550 6.66 -9.95 -18.00
N PHE A 551 7.22 -9.05 -18.82
CA PHE A 551 6.75 -8.82 -20.19
C PHE A 551 6.67 -10.11 -20.99
N ASN A 552 7.70 -10.96 -20.92
CA ASN A 552 7.72 -12.24 -21.60
C ASN A 552 6.60 -13.18 -21.12
N SER A 553 6.33 -13.25 -19.81
CA SER A 553 5.20 -14.00 -19.28
C SER A 553 3.87 -13.54 -19.86
N VAL A 554 3.63 -12.23 -19.85
CA VAL A 554 2.36 -11.67 -20.36
C VAL A 554 2.25 -11.87 -21.87
N TYR A 555 3.32 -11.60 -22.62
CA TYR A 555 3.34 -11.71 -24.07
C TYR A 555 3.14 -13.15 -24.54
N VAL A 556 3.80 -14.14 -23.92
CA VAL A 556 3.61 -15.56 -24.27
C VAL A 556 2.19 -16.01 -23.92
N GLY A 557 1.66 -15.61 -22.74
CA GLY A 557 0.29 -15.93 -22.35
C GLY A 557 -0.74 -15.35 -23.34
N TYR A 558 -0.55 -14.09 -23.75
CA TYR A 558 -1.39 -13.47 -24.76
C TYR A 558 -1.30 -14.17 -26.13
N LYS A 559 -0.11 -14.64 -26.54
CA LYS A 559 0.03 -15.38 -27.80
C LYS A 559 -0.75 -16.69 -27.78
N ASN A 560 -0.74 -17.40 -26.65
CA ASN A 560 -1.39 -18.69 -26.48
C ASN A 560 -2.91 -18.55 -26.36
N ASP A 561 -3.37 -17.68 -25.47
CA ASP A 561 -4.76 -17.68 -24.99
C ASP A 561 -5.56 -16.43 -25.42
N LYS A 562 -4.90 -15.46 -26.07
CA LYS A 562 -5.49 -14.17 -26.47
C LYS A 562 -6.10 -13.38 -25.31
N ALA A 563 -5.59 -13.59 -24.10
CA ALA A 563 -6.05 -12.95 -22.88
C ALA A 563 -4.87 -12.40 -22.05
N PHE A 564 -5.15 -11.35 -21.28
CA PHE A 564 -4.27 -10.84 -20.23
C PHE A 564 -4.81 -11.31 -18.87
N PHE A 565 -3.97 -11.98 -18.07
CA PHE A 565 -4.40 -12.59 -16.81
C PHE A 565 -4.27 -11.64 -15.63
N GLU A 566 -5.06 -11.90 -14.58
CA GLU A 566 -4.92 -11.29 -13.25
C GLU A 566 -3.52 -11.51 -12.67
N LYS A 567 -3.04 -12.75 -12.74
CA LYS A 567 -1.80 -13.20 -12.13
C LYS A 567 -1.11 -14.26 -12.99
N TYR A 568 0.21 -14.34 -12.89
CA TYR A 568 1.07 -15.23 -13.69
C TYR A 568 1.85 -16.19 -12.80
N ASN A 569 2.59 -17.12 -13.41
CA ASN A 569 3.40 -18.11 -12.72
C ASN A 569 4.91 -17.85 -12.91
N CYS A 570 5.67 -17.71 -11.82
CA CYS A 570 7.11 -17.40 -11.90
C CYS A 570 7.97 -18.53 -12.49
N LEU A 571 7.47 -19.78 -12.43
CA LEU A 571 8.15 -20.99 -12.92
C LEU A 571 7.76 -21.34 -14.36
N LYS A 572 6.56 -20.94 -14.80
CA LYS A 572 5.98 -21.30 -16.09
C LYS A 572 5.61 -20.05 -16.88
N VAL A 573 6.56 -19.54 -17.66
CA VAL A 573 6.37 -18.38 -18.54
C VAL A 573 5.16 -18.58 -19.44
N GLY A 574 4.26 -17.59 -19.48
CA GLY A 574 3.04 -17.63 -20.29
C GLY A 574 1.82 -18.23 -19.60
N PHE A 575 1.98 -18.90 -18.45
CA PHE A 575 0.86 -19.51 -17.75
C PHE A 575 0.31 -18.59 -16.66
N THR A 576 -1.02 -18.63 -16.51
CA THR A 576 -1.70 -18.01 -15.37
C THR A 576 -1.24 -18.60 -14.04
N GLY A 577 -1.25 -17.79 -13.00
CA GLY A 577 -1.18 -18.26 -11.61
C GLY A 577 -2.43 -19.04 -11.21
N ALA A 578 -2.42 -19.63 -10.02
CA ALA A 578 -3.51 -20.45 -9.47
C ALA A 578 -3.65 -20.27 -7.95
N GLY A 579 -4.60 -20.97 -7.32
CA GLY A 579 -4.83 -20.90 -5.88
C GLY A 579 -5.75 -19.75 -5.47
N GLY A 580 -6.09 -19.70 -4.18
CA GLY A 580 -7.12 -18.81 -3.63
C GLY A 580 -8.54 -19.37 -3.76
N GLU A 581 -9.53 -18.51 -3.55
CA GLU A 581 -10.95 -18.88 -3.41
C GLU A 581 -11.71 -18.95 -4.74
N TYR A 582 -11.15 -18.41 -5.84
CA TYR A 582 -11.84 -18.30 -7.13
C TYR A 582 -10.93 -18.64 -8.32
N ALA A 583 -11.55 -18.93 -9.47
CA ALA A 583 -10.84 -19.27 -10.71
C ALA A 583 -10.06 -18.06 -11.26
N PRO A 584 -8.95 -18.26 -12.00
CA PRO A 584 -8.20 -17.15 -12.61
C PRO A 584 -9.04 -16.22 -13.49
N GLN A 585 -8.80 -14.92 -13.39
CA GLN A 585 -9.55 -13.88 -14.13
C GLN A 585 -8.76 -13.35 -15.35
N THR A 586 -9.48 -12.78 -16.32
CA THR A 586 -8.92 -12.25 -17.59
C THR A 586 -9.35 -10.81 -17.88
N GLY A 587 -8.62 -10.16 -18.80
CA GLY A 587 -8.78 -8.77 -19.20
C GLY A 587 -7.96 -7.78 -18.38
N PHE A 588 -7.10 -8.25 -17.48
CA PHE A 588 -6.94 -7.59 -16.18
C PHE A 588 -6.26 -6.20 -16.18
N GLY A 589 -6.92 -5.22 -15.56
CA GLY A 589 -6.56 -3.79 -15.57
C GLY A 589 -5.14 -3.46 -15.10
N TRP A 590 -4.67 -3.98 -13.95
CA TRP A 590 -3.28 -3.72 -13.52
C TRP A 590 -2.24 -4.35 -14.43
N THR A 591 -2.56 -5.45 -15.11
CA THR A 591 -1.61 -6.18 -15.97
C THR A 591 -1.45 -5.36 -17.21
N ASN A 592 -2.57 -4.86 -17.73
CA ASN A 592 -2.61 -3.92 -18.82
C ASN A 592 -1.79 -2.66 -18.52
N GLY A 593 -2.04 -2.03 -17.37
CA GLY A 593 -1.33 -0.83 -16.92
C GLY A 593 0.19 -1.02 -16.79
N ALA A 594 0.62 -2.08 -16.11
CA ALA A 594 2.04 -2.37 -15.93
C ALA A 594 2.76 -2.65 -17.28
N MET A 595 2.12 -3.40 -18.17
CA MET A 595 2.67 -3.69 -19.49
C MET A 595 2.82 -2.43 -20.34
N LEU A 596 1.81 -1.56 -20.35
CA LEU A 596 1.86 -0.28 -21.06
C LEU A 596 2.98 0.61 -20.52
N SER A 597 3.19 0.65 -19.20
CA SER A 597 4.31 1.35 -18.57
C SER A 597 5.66 0.80 -19.05
N PHE A 598 5.85 -0.52 -19.06
CA PHE A 598 7.10 -1.13 -19.54
C PHE A 598 7.35 -0.90 -21.03
N ILE A 599 6.31 -0.95 -21.86
CA ILE A 599 6.42 -0.67 -23.30
C ILE A 599 6.77 0.79 -23.54
N LEU A 600 6.16 1.72 -22.80
CA LEU A 600 6.52 3.14 -22.88
C LEU A 600 7.98 3.38 -22.49
N GLN A 601 8.45 2.72 -21.43
CA GLN A 601 9.82 2.89 -20.91
C GLN A 601 10.89 2.32 -21.84
N TYR A 602 10.65 1.15 -22.44
CA TYR A 602 11.70 0.39 -23.14
C TYR A 602 11.50 0.28 -24.66
N GLY A 603 10.34 0.65 -25.20
CA GLY A 603 10.04 0.60 -26.63
C GLY A 603 10.31 -0.79 -27.22
N ASP A 604 10.87 -0.83 -28.44
CA ASP A 604 11.16 -2.09 -29.14
C ASP A 604 12.16 -3.00 -28.40
N LYS A 605 13.02 -2.44 -27.54
CA LYS A 605 13.98 -3.23 -26.75
C LYS A 605 13.28 -4.29 -25.88
N ILE A 606 12.05 -4.04 -25.43
CA ILE A 606 11.33 -4.96 -24.54
C ILE A 606 10.95 -6.28 -25.21
N ILE A 607 10.84 -6.32 -26.55
CA ILE A 607 10.45 -7.55 -27.28
C ILE A 607 11.63 -8.32 -27.86
N GLU A 608 12.82 -7.74 -27.85
CA GLU A 608 14.05 -8.38 -28.34
C GLU A 608 14.43 -9.64 -27.53
N ASP A 609 15.26 -10.49 -28.12
CA ASP A 609 15.75 -11.69 -27.45
C ASP A 609 16.58 -11.31 -26.22
N TYR A 610 16.34 -12.03 -25.12
CA TYR A 610 16.99 -11.75 -23.85
C TYR A 610 17.32 -13.06 -23.13
N ASP A 611 18.60 -13.24 -22.82
CA ASP A 611 19.07 -14.37 -22.01
C ASP A 611 18.88 -14.04 -20.52
N HIS A 612 17.81 -14.59 -19.94
CA HIS A 612 17.48 -14.42 -18.52
C HIS A 612 18.59 -14.92 -17.61
N GLU A 613 19.20 -16.06 -17.91
CA GLU A 613 20.17 -16.70 -17.01
C GLU A 613 21.46 -15.91 -17.00
N LYS A 614 21.93 -15.48 -18.18
CA LYS A 614 23.06 -14.55 -18.29
C LYS A 614 22.77 -13.25 -17.54
N GLY A 615 21.62 -12.63 -17.79
CA GLY A 615 21.23 -11.38 -17.13
C GLY A 615 21.20 -11.49 -15.60
N TYR A 616 20.64 -12.57 -15.07
CA TYR A 616 20.63 -12.84 -13.63
C TYR A 616 22.06 -13.02 -13.07
N ASN A 617 22.93 -13.77 -13.77
CA ASN A 617 24.32 -13.96 -13.35
C ASN A 617 25.11 -12.64 -13.37
N ASP A 618 24.92 -11.81 -14.40
CA ASP A 618 25.55 -10.49 -14.51
C ASP A 618 25.13 -9.60 -13.32
N ILE A 619 23.86 -9.64 -12.92
CA ILE A 619 23.35 -8.92 -11.73
C ILE A 619 23.99 -9.45 -10.45
N LEU A 620 24.14 -10.77 -10.28
CA LEU A 620 24.79 -11.33 -9.08
C LEU A 620 26.25 -10.90 -8.96
N VAL A 621 26.99 -10.87 -10.07
CA VAL A 621 28.37 -10.37 -10.11
C VAL A 621 28.40 -8.89 -9.76
N TYR A 622 27.49 -8.10 -10.33
CA TYR A 622 27.37 -6.67 -10.03
C TYR A 622 27.10 -6.41 -8.54
N LEU A 623 26.09 -7.05 -7.95
CA LEU A 623 25.75 -6.89 -6.53
C LEU A 623 26.91 -7.29 -5.61
N ASN A 624 27.62 -8.38 -5.93
CA ASN A 624 28.81 -8.78 -5.17
C ASN A 624 29.92 -7.72 -5.23
N LYS A 625 30.15 -7.15 -6.42
CA LYS A 625 31.16 -6.10 -6.62
C LYS A 625 30.79 -4.82 -5.87
N GLU A 626 29.54 -4.37 -5.98
CA GLU A 626 29.02 -3.19 -5.27
C GLU A 626 29.19 -3.30 -3.77
N LEU A 627 28.79 -4.44 -3.19
CA LEU A 627 28.94 -4.69 -1.76
C LEU A 627 30.42 -4.76 -1.33
N THR A 628 31.29 -5.35 -2.16
CA THR A 628 32.74 -5.38 -1.88
C THR A 628 33.33 -3.98 -1.88
N MET A 629 33.04 -3.15 -2.88
CA MET A 629 33.55 -1.78 -2.97
C MET A 629 33.08 -0.93 -1.78
N ARG A 630 31.80 -1.05 -1.40
CA ARG A 630 31.25 -0.34 -0.23
C ARG A 630 31.88 -0.79 1.08
N ASN A 631 32.15 -2.08 1.23
CA ASN A 631 32.85 -2.60 2.40
C ASN A 631 34.27 -2.03 2.49
N VAL A 632 35.00 -1.95 1.37
CA VAL A 632 36.33 -1.32 1.31
C VAL A 632 36.27 0.17 1.67
N GLU A 633 35.35 0.93 1.07
CA GLU A 633 35.17 2.35 1.41
C GLU A 633 34.83 2.56 2.88
N SER A 634 33.99 1.70 3.47
CA SER A 634 33.64 1.75 4.88
C SER A 634 34.84 1.42 5.79
N ALA A 635 35.66 0.46 5.39
CA ALA A 635 36.88 0.08 6.10
C ALA A 635 37.93 1.18 6.03
N GLU A 636 38.18 1.76 4.85
CA GLU A 636 39.09 2.89 4.67
C GLU A 636 38.61 4.13 5.44
N THR A 637 37.29 4.38 5.50
CA THR A 637 36.72 5.48 6.29
C THR A 637 36.88 5.22 7.79
N SER A 638 36.65 3.99 8.24
CA SER A 638 36.87 3.60 9.64
C SER A 638 38.35 3.67 10.01
N GLU A 639 39.25 3.22 9.14
CA GLU A 639 40.69 3.27 9.34
C GLU A 639 41.20 4.71 9.32
N ARG A 640 40.69 5.56 8.43
CA ARG A 640 40.97 7.00 8.42
C ARG A 640 40.47 7.71 9.67
N ASN A 641 39.29 7.37 10.17
CA ASN A 641 38.77 7.88 11.44
C ASN A 641 39.60 7.37 12.63
N ASN A 642 40.06 6.12 12.60
CA ASN A 642 40.95 5.54 13.60
C ASN A 642 42.35 6.17 13.54
N LEU A 643 42.88 6.49 12.36
CA LEU A 643 44.15 7.20 12.16
C LEU A 643 44.07 8.68 12.57
N LEU A 644 42.93 9.34 12.33
CA LEU A 644 42.64 10.68 12.84
C LEU A 644 42.53 10.67 14.38
N ASN A 645 41.91 9.64 14.95
CA ASN A 645 41.87 9.46 16.40
C ASN A 645 43.25 9.09 16.97
N ALA A 646 44.04 8.27 16.28
CA ALA A 646 45.41 7.91 16.69
C ALA A 646 46.39 9.09 16.61
N ASN A 647 46.27 9.95 15.59
CA ASN A 647 47.09 11.15 15.46
C ASN A 647 46.64 12.28 16.41
N ASN A 648 45.41 12.23 16.92
CA ASN A 648 44.94 13.13 18.00
C ASN A 648 45.29 12.63 19.41
N ILE A 649 45.79 11.39 19.55
CA ILE A 649 46.20 10.81 20.86
C ILE A 649 47.57 11.35 21.33
N GLU A 650 48.37 12.01 20.49
CA GLU A 650 49.57 12.71 20.95
C GLU A 650 49.30 14.14 21.49
N MET A 651 48.06 14.64 21.44
CA MET A 651 47.78 16.02 21.85
C MET A 651 46.61 16.25 22.82
N ILE A 652 46.01 15.21 23.41
CA ILE A 652 44.97 15.39 24.44
C ILE A 652 45.15 14.38 25.56
N ASN A 653 46.04 14.71 26.48
CA ASN A 653 46.06 14.14 27.82
C ASN A 653 45.27 15.11 28.73
N SER A 654 43.94 15.06 28.66
CA SER A 654 43.08 15.65 29.68
C SER A 654 41.68 15.04 29.62
N ASP A 655 41.32 14.34 30.69
CA ASP A 655 39.99 13.80 30.99
C ASP A 655 38.86 14.79 30.68
N VAL A 656 37.92 14.42 29.82
CA VAL A 656 36.55 14.97 29.87
C VAL A 656 35.53 13.85 29.70
N LYS A 657 35.03 13.39 30.84
CA LYS A 657 33.75 12.70 30.98
C LYS A 657 32.65 13.57 30.36
N TYR A 658 31.84 13.02 29.47
CA TYR A 658 30.60 13.66 29.02
C TYR A 658 29.69 13.89 30.23
N ARG A 659 29.65 15.15 30.69
CA ARG A 659 28.66 15.67 31.63
C ARG A 659 27.48 16.16 30.80
N LEU A 660 26.32 15.53 30.98
CA LEU A 660 25.03 16.14 30.66
C LEU A 660 24.79 17.28 31.65
N VAL A 661 25.25 18.49 31.36
CA VAL A 661 24.71 19.71 31.95
C VAL A 661 24.93 20.84 30.96
N GLU A 662 23.86 21.28 30.31
CA GLU A 662 23.41 22.67 30.37
C GLU A 662 21.98 22.74 29.81
N GLU A 663 21.14 23.48 30.52
CA GLU A 663 19.73 23.68 30.18
C GLU A 663 19.63 24.21 28.74
N VAL A 664 18.82 23.55 27.90
CA VAL A 664 18.64 23.96 26.51
C VAL A 664 17.90 25.30 26.50
N THR A 665 18.66 26.38 26.39
CA THR A 665 18.12 27.73 26.27
C THR A 665 17.74 28.03 24.82
N LYS A 666 16.80 28.96 24.61
CA LYS A 666 16.47 29.46 23.26
C LYS A 666 17.72 29.90 22.50
N LYS A 667 18.71 30.47 23.20
CA LYS A 667 19.98 30.93 22.63
C LYS A 667 20.85 29.76 22.15
N SER A 668 20.96 28.67 22.90
CA SER A 668 21.76 27.51 22.46
C SER A 668 21.10 26.76 21.29
N LEU A 669 19.75 26.76 21.23
CA LEU A 669 18.99 26.29 20.06
C LEU A 669 19.21 27.18 18.83
N GLU A 670 19.15 28.50 18.99
CA GLU A 670 19.43 29.46 17.91
C GLU A 670 20.85 29.30 17.39
N GLU A 671 21.86 29.15 18.26
CA GLU A 671 23.25 28.95 17.88
C GLU A 671 23.47 27.61 17.15
N ALA A 672 22.83 26.52 17.61
CA ALA A 672 22.89 25.22 16.94
C ALA A 672 22.19 25.24 15.56
N GLN A 673 21.06 25.96 15.47
CA GLN A 673 20.33 26.12 14.22
C GLN A 673 21.09 27.01 13.23
N LEU A 674 21.74 28.07 13.71
CA LEU A 674 22.66 28.89 12.93
C LEU A 674 23.84 28.07 12.41
N ALA A 675 24.47 27.25 13.28
CA ALA A 675 25.59 26.39 12.91
C ALA A 675 25.20 25.34 11.85
N LYS A 676 24.00 24.77 11.95
CA LYS A 676 23.44 23.87 10.93
C LYS A 676 23.19 24.61 9.61
N LEU A 677 22.58 25.79 9.66
CA LEU A 677 22.34 26.63 8.48
C LEU A 677 23.66 27.02 7.80
N TYR A 678 24.68 27.40 8.56
CA TYR A 678 26.02 27.68 8.02
C TYR A 678 26.64 26.46 7.35
N ASN A 679 26.55 25.27 7.97
CA ASN A 679 27.02 24.03 7.37
C ASN A 679 26.27 23.65 6.09
N GLU A 680 24.96 23.88 6.02
CA GLU A 680 24.17 23.63 4.81
C GLU A 680 24.48 24.65 3.70
N ILE A 681 24.74 25.92 4.04
CA ILE A 681 25.18 26.95 3.10
C ILE A 681 26.57 26.60 2.54
N GLU A 682 27.51 26.20 3.39
CA GLU A 682 28.87 25.82 2.97
C GLU A 682 28.88 24.61 2.01
N LYS A 683 27.93 23.68 2.15
CA LYS A 683 27.81 22.50 1.26
C LYS A 683 27.19 22.81 -0.09
N ARG A 684 26.59 23.99 -0.30
CA ARG A 684 26.03 24.38 -1.61
C ARG A 684 27.16 24.77 -2.57
N LYS A 685 27.21 24.12 -3.74
CA LYS A 685 28.28 24.19 -4.76
C LYS A 685 28.71 25.62 -5.18
N LEU A 686 27.82 26.61 -5.05
CA LEU A 686 28.09 28.01 -5.40
C LEU A 686 28.51 28.87 -4.19
N TYR A 687 28.08 28.52 -2.97
CA TYR A 687 28.37 29.25 -1.73
C TYR A 687 29.69 28.79 -1.08
N SER A 688 30.09 27.52 -1.30
CA SER A 688 31.38 27.00 -0.83
C SER A 688 32.56 27.83 -1.34
N LYS A 689 32.47 28.40 -2.54
CA LYS A 689 33.50 29.28 -3.13
C LYS A 689 33.62 30.63 -2.41
N LEU A 690 32.51 31.24 -2.01
CA LEU A 690 32.51 32.49 -1.22
C LEU A 690 33.05 32.24 0.20
N CYS A 691 32.65 31.13 0.84
CA CYS A 691 33.19 30.75 2.15
C CYS A 691 34.68 30.38 2.09
N SER A 692 35.15 29.79 0.97
CA SER A 692 36.57 29.55 0.73
C SER A 692 37.35 30.86 0.54
N ALA A 693 36.77 31.84 -0.14
CA ALA A 693 37.36 33.17 -0.31
C ALA A 693 37.51 33.91 1.03
N ARG A 694 36.54 33.79 1.95
CA ARG A 694 36.62 34.37 3.31
C ARG A 694 37.80 33.86 4.14
N LYS A 695 38.27 32.64 3.88
CA LYS A 695 39.42 32.04 4.59
C LYS A 695 40.77 32.49 4.00
N ASN A 696 40.77 33.24 2.90
CA ASN A 696 41.99 33.77 2.29
C ASN A 696 42.30 35.14 2.91
N GLU A 697 43.45 35.25 3.57
CA GLU A 697 43.93 36.45 4.27
C GLU A 697 44.13 37.68 3.36
N HIS A 698 44.20 37.47 2.04
CA HIS A 698 44.33 38.53 1.04
C HIS A 698 42.99 38.94 0.39
N VAL A 699 41.85 38.41 0.87
CA VAL A 699 40.53 38.68 0.29
C VAL A 699 39.59 39.26 1.34
N SER A 700 39.28 40.55 1.24
CA SER A 700 38.24 41.19 2.07
C SER A 700 36.87 41.05 1.42
N VAL A 701 36.07 40.09 1.90
CA VAL A 701 34.69 39.85 1.39
C VAL A 701 33.77 41.04 1.66
N SER A 702 33.94 41.74 2.79
CA SER A 702 33.15 42.94 3.13
C SER A 702 33.41 44.12 2.18
N ASP A 703 34.65 44.26 1.71
CA ASP A 703 35.04 45.34 0.81
C ASP A 703 34.80 44.98 -0.67
N SER A 704 34.86 43.68 -0.99
CA SER A 704 34.67 43.15 -2.35
C SER A 704 33.21 42.92 -2.72
N SER A 705 32.28 42.91 -1.76
CA SER A 705 30.89 42.61 -2.07
C SER A 705 30.14 43.82 -2.65
N ARG A 706 29.91 43.80 -3.97
CA ARG A 706 28.98 44.73 -4.62
C ARG A 706 27.53 44.32 -4.40
N TRP A 707 27.27 43.04 -4.17
CA TRP A 707 25.94 42.50 -3.89
C TRP A 707 25.35 43.09 -2.60
N LEU A 708 26.14 43.16 -1.51
CA LEU A 708 25.70 43.77 -0.25
C LEU A 708 25.45 45.29 -0.36
N LYS A 709 26.11 45.98 -1.30
CA LYS A 709 25.94 47.43 -1.52
C LYS A 709 24.86 47.81 -2.54
N LYS A 710 24.56 46.96 -3.55
CA LYS A 710 23.72 47.33 -4.70
C LYS A 710 22.70 46.27 -5.17
N GLY A 711 22.66 45.07 -4.56
CA GLY A 711 21.58 44.09 -4.69
C GLY A 711 21.36 43.37 -6.04
N ASN A 712 22.05 43.74 -7.13
CA ASN A 712 21.66 43.36 -8.50
C ASN A 712 22.63 42.42 -9.25
N ILE A 713 23.41 41.59 -8.57
CA ILE A 713 24.40 40.69 -9.21
C ILE A 713 24.15 39.24 -8.78
N ARG A 714 24.34 38.29 -9.71
CA ARG A 714 24.20 36.85 -9.44
C ARG A 714 25.40 36.35 -8.62
N LEU A 715 25.13 35.48 -7.64
CA LEU A 715 26.15 34.91 -6.72
C LEU A 715 27.38 34.29 -7.39
N ARG A 716 27.22 33.72 -8.59
CA ARG A 716 28.33 33.14 -9.35
C ARG A 716 29.30 34.23 -9.85
N ASP A 717 28.76 35.34 -10.31
CA ASP A 717 29.53 36.46 -10.86
C ASP A 717 30.21 37.22 -9.71
N GLU A 718 29.52 37.36 -8.57
CA GLU A 718 30.08 37.92 -7.33
C GLU A 718 31.27 37.10 -6.81
N ALA A 719 31.14 35.76 -6.75
CA ALA A 719 32.25 34.91 -6.34
C ALA A 719 33.47 35.06 -7.27
N VAL A 720 33.24 35.25 -8.57
CA VAL A 720 34.30 35.50 -9.55
C VAL A 720 34.93 36.88 -9.33
N PHE A 721 34.15 37.93 -9.05
CA PHE A 721 34.67 39.26 -8.72
C PHE A 721 35.50 39.27 -7.42
N CYS A 722 35.08 38.56 -6.37
CA CYS A 722 35.84 38.43 -5.14
C CYS A 722 37.22 37.78 -5.34
N TYR A 723 37.36 36.88 -6.32
CA TYR A 723 38.65 36.26 -6.66
C TYR A 723 39.48 37.09 -7.67
N ILE A 724 38.84 37.98 -8.45
CA ILE A 724 39.51 38.82 -9.45
C ILE A 724 40.02 40.13 -8.86
N GLN A 725 39.41 40.66 -7.78
CA GLN A 725 39.72 42.01 -7.31
C GLN A 725 41.02 42.18 -6.52
N ASP A 726 41.62 41.14 -5.93
CA ASP A 726 42.83 41.33 -5.09
C ASP A 726 43.94 40.30 -5.34
N ARG A 727 44.58 40.45 -6.50
CA ARG A 727 45.99 40.13 -6.65
C ARG A 727 46.53 40.98 -7.77
N ASN A 728 47.25 42.06 -7.44
CA ASN A 728 48.45 42.65 -8.06
C ASN A 728 48.86 42.26 -9.49
N VAL A 729 47.92 41.96 -10.39
CA VAL A 729 48.20 41.40 -11.72
C VAL A 729 47.88 42.42 -12.81
N PHE A 730 47.21 43.54 -12.49
CA PHE A 730 46.95 44.56 -13.51
C PHE A 730 47.55 45.95 -13.28
N TRP A 731 47.90 46.39 -12.08
CA TRP A 731 48.82 47.53 -11.85
C TRP A 731 49.50 47.42 -10.48
N GLY A 732 50.83 47.57 -10.45
CA GLY A 732 51.68 47.13 -9.34
C GLY A 732 51.72 48.03 -8.11
N GLN A 733 52.00 47.39 -6.97
CA GLN A 733 53.07 47.72 -6.01
C GLN A 733 53.40 46.46 -5.20
#